data_AF-A0A4R0YF59-F1
#
_entry.id   AF-A0A4R0YF59-F1
#
_cell.length_a   1.000
_cell.length_b   1.000
_cell.length_c   1.000
_cell.angle_alpha   90.00
_cell.angle_beta   90.00
_cell.angle_gamma   90.00
#
_symmetry.space_group_name_H-M   'P 1'
#
loop_
_entity.id
_entity.type
_entity.pdbx_description
1 polymer ?
#
loop_
_entity_poly.entity_id
_entity_poly.type
_entity_poly.pdbx_seq_one_letter_code
_entity_poly.pdbx_strand_id
1 'polypeptide(L)'
;MSKAVLAQFQQVFVEESLEGLDTMESSLLALDDGGDGELVHTIFRAAHSIKGGAATFGFPEMSSFTHEAESLLDEVRSGKRAIDRAIIELLLRAVDCLRGMFARAQAGEPLNDAVADGLRNELAAAMGRGVPAAGAQARRADDHAERWTIRFRPHAGMLAGGNEPLRLLRELAGLGELNVTAALEQLPATLAALEPTECHLGWTIELKGPVKRADIAAVFDWVEDECDLAIEAQQLSAIPAPVAVAAAAAAPVADAGAARAQRDSSAESSSVRVSIDKIDGLINLVGELVITQSMLDTFRGDYDPSRLAVLEHGLAQLARHTRELQESVMGIRMLPIASVFNRFPRMVRDISQKLGKQVKLELVGEQTELDKTVLEKIGDPMVHLVRNAIDHGLETPDRRRAAGKGDTGTLKLEASHRGGNIVVEVSDDGAGLNRDAIVAKAIQRGLITSGEGMSDESVAELIFQPGFSTAAVTTDLSGRGVGMDVVRRNVADLGGSVVIRSTQGKGSVFTITLPLTLAIIDGLTAAVGEERYIVPLVSIVESVQLKAESVRSVAGGGELFRFRGEYLPVIRLHDVFGCEDAVRSIDQGLMVVVEGDGSRVGLFVDGLIGQQQAVVKSLEANYRRVQGVSGATILADGSVALIVDIAGLVRMQGRRKAA
;
A
#
# COMPACT_ATOMS: atom_id res chain seq x y z
N MET A 1 -1.08 8.31 -28.93
CA MET A 1 -0.40 8.16 -27.63
C MET A 1 0.82 7.26 -27.80
N SER A 2 1.95 7.56 -27.15
CA SER A 2 3.06 6.61 -27.11
C SER A 2 2.65 5.38 -26.28
N LYS A 3 3.25 4.21 -26.53
CA LYS A 3 3.00 2.99 -25.72
C LYS A 3 3.24 3.23 -24.23
N ALA A 4 4.16 4.14 -23.88
CA ALA A 4 4.46 4.50 -22.49
C ALA A 4 3.30 5.24 -21.81
N VAL A 5 2.62 6.14 -22.52
CA VAL A 5 1.47 6.89 -21.98
C VAL A 5 0.27 5.96 -21.74
N LEU A 6 0.00 5.02 -22.66
CA LEU A 6 -1.08 4.05 -22.47
C LEU A 6 -0.80 3.11 -21.28
N ALA A 7 0.45 2.67 -21.09
CA ALA A 7 0.84 1.84 -19.95
C ALA A 7 0.67 2.57 -18.61
N GLN A 8 0.96 3.88 -18.56
CA GLN A 8 0.79 4.69 -17.36
C GLN A 8 -0.69 4.85 -16.99
N PHE A 9 -1.58 5.11 -17.96
CA PHE A 9 -3.02 5.18 -17.69
C PHE A 9 -3.62 3.82 -17.33
N GLN A 10 -3.14 2.73 -17.92
CA GLN A 10 -3.53 1.38 -17.52
C GLN A 10 -3.14 1.10 -16.06
N GLN A 11 -1.98 1.55 -15.59
CA GLN A 11 -1.57 1.37 -14.20
C GLN A 11 -2.50 2.14 -13.24
N VAL A 12 -2.81 3.40 -13.53
CA VAL A 12 -3.73 4.21 -12.71
C VAL A 12 -5.12 3.57 -12.66
N PHE A 13 -5.64 3.11 -13.81
CA PHE A 13 -6.91 2.41 -13.88
C PHE A 13 -6.94 1.14 -13.01
N VAL A 14 -5.85 0.37 -13.02
CA VAL A 14 -5.75 -0.84 -12.21
C VAL A 14 -5.76 -0.49 -10.73
N GLU A 15 -5.06 0.57 -10.31
CA GLU A 15 -5.07 1.06 -8.93
C GLU A 15 -6.49 1.51 -8.52
N GLU A 16 -7.15 2.36 -9.32
CA GLU A 16 -8.53 2.81 -9.06
C GLU A 16 -9.53 1.64 -9.02
N SER A 17 -9.34 0.64 -9.87
CA SER A 17 -10.20 -0.54 -9.89
C SER A 17 -10.00 -1.42 -8.67
N LEU A 18 -8.77 -1.54 -8.16
CA LEU A 18 -8.49 -2.26 -6.92
C LEU A 18 -9.11 -1.54 -5.70
N GLU A 19 -9.09 -0.21 -5.67
CA GLU A 19 -9.82 0.59 -4.65
C GLU A 19 -11.35 0.40 -4.77
N GLY A 20 -11.87 0.35 -6.00
CA GLY A 20 -13.27 0.02 -6.27
C GLY A 20 -13.64 -1.37 -5.74
N LEU A 21 -12.78 -2.36 -5.95
CA LEU A 21 -12.96 -3.72 -5.43
C LEU A 21 -12.88 -3.78 -3.89
N ASP A 22 -11.96 -3.02 -3.26
CA ASP A 22 -11.90 -2.86 -1.79
C ASP A 22 -13.21 -2.28 -1.23
N THR A 23 -13.77 -1.30 -1.93
CA THR A 23 -15.05 -0.67 -1.58
C THR A 23 -16.20 -1.67 -1.71
N MET A 24 -16.29 -2.38 -2.84
CA MET A 24 -17.30 -3.43 -3.05
C MET A 24 -17.23 -4.49 -1.96
N GLU A 25 -16.04 -4.98 -1.65
CA GLU A 25 -15.82 -6.00 -0.63
C GLU A 25 -16.24 -5.55 0.77
N SER A 26 -15.82 -4.36 1.17
CA SER A 26 -16.17 -3.81 2.49
C SER A 26 -17.68 -3.61 2.63
N SER A 27 -18.33 -3.08 1.59
CA SER A 27 -19.79 -2.89 1.58
C SER A 27 -20.54 -4.22 1.52
N LEU A 28 -20.04 -5.24 0.82
CA LEU A 28 -20.62 -6.59 0.81
C LEU A 28 -20.50 -7.29 2.17
N LEU A 29 -19.41 -7.07 2.90
CA LEU A 29 -19.23 -7.62 4.24
C LEU A 29 -20.08 -6.91 5.31
N ALA A 30 -20.41 -5.64 5.08
CA ALA A 30 -21.28 -4.85 5.94
C ALA A 30 -22.78 -5.09 5.69
N LEU A 31 -23.14 -5.75 4.58
CA LEU A 31 -24.53 -6.12 4.28
C LEU A 31 -24.99 -7.30 5.14
N ASP A 32 -25.98 -7.04 5.99
CA ASP A 32 -26.77 -8.07 6.68
C ASP A 32 -27.97 -8.53 5.81
N ASP A 33 -28.65 -9.62 6.21
CA ASP A 33 -29.84 -10.20 5.53
C ASP A 33 -31.03 -9.20 5.32
N GLY A 34 -30.91 -7.95 5.80
CA GLY A 34 -31.90 -6.89 5.70
C GLY A 34 -31.72 -5.90 4.52
N GLY A 35 -30.62 -5.99 3.75
CA GLY A 35 -30.42 -5.23 2.51
C GLY A 35 -30.43 -3.71 2.68
N ASP A 36 -29.32 -3.14 3.14
CA ASP A 36 -29.12 -1.69 3.16
C ASP A 36 -28.97 -1.15 1.72
N GLY A 37 -29.98 -0.39 1.26
CA GLY A 37 -30.04 0.17 -0.09
C GLY A 37 -28.88 1.14 -0.40
N GLU A 38 -28.31 1.80 0.60
CA GLU A 38 -27.15 2.69 0.41
C GLU A 38 -25.88 1.88 0.13
N LEU A 39 -25.68 0.77 0.84
CA LEU A 39 -24.57 -0.16 0.60
C LEU A 39 -24.70 -0.82 -0.78
N VAL A 40 -25.89 -1.27 -1.17
CA VAL A 40 -26.15 -1.83 -2.51
C VAL A 40 -25.83 -0.81 -3.61
N HIS A 41 -26.20 0.46 -3.41
CA HIS A 41 -25.91 1.52 -4.38
C HIS A 41 -24.41 1.80 -4.51
N THR A 42 -23.68 1.78 -3.38
CA THR A 42 -22.21 1.92 -3.35
C THR A 42 -21.52 0.79 -4.11
N ILE A 43 -21.93 -0.47 -3.88
CA ILE A 43 -21.39 -1.65 -4.57
C ILE A 43 -21.65 -1.57 -6.08
N PHE A 44 -22.87 -1.19 -6.47
CA PHE A 44 -23.25 -1.02 -7.87
C PHE A 44 -22.38 0.04 -8.58
N ARG A 45 -22.16 1.21 -7.96
CA ARG A 45 -21.34 2.27 -8.55
C ARG A 45 -19.89 1.83 -8.77
N ALA A 46 -19.32 1.11 -7.82
CA ALA A 46 -17.98 0.57 -7.94
C ALA A 46 -17.89 -0.45 -9.09
N ALA A 47 -18.83 -1.39 -9.19
CA ALA A 47 -18.90 -2.34 -10.30
C ALA A 47 -19.05 -1.65 -11.66
N HIS A 48 -19.93 -0.64 -11.74
CA HIS A 48 -20.16 0.14 -12.96
C HIS A 48 -18.89 0.89 -13.43
N SER A 49 -18.16 1.48 -12.48
CA SER A 49 -16.90 2.17 -12.74
C SER A 49 -15.83 1.21 -13.25
N ILE A 50 -15.70 0.03 -12.64
CA ILE A 50 -14.74 -1.01 -13.05
C ILE A 50 -15.08 -1.51 -14.46
N LYS A 51 -16.37 -1.76 -14.77
CA LYS A 51 -16.81 -2.17 -16.12
C LYS A 51 -16.42 -1.13 -17.17
N GLY A 52 -16.72 0.14 -16.90
CA GLY A 52 -16.46 1.25 -17.82
C GLY A 52 -14.96 1.45 -18.06
N GLY A 53 -14.15 1.42 -17.00
CA GLY A 53 -12.71 1.50 -17.14
C GLY A 53 -12.11 0.28 -17.85
N ALA A 54 -12.58 -0.94 -17.54
CA ALA A 54 -12.09 -2.16 -18.20
C ALA A 54 -12.35 -2.14 -19.72
N ALA A 55 -13.51 -1.64 -20.15
CA ALA A 55 -13.80 -1.43 -21.57
C ALA A 55 -12.87 -0.38 -22.19
N THR A 56 -12.65 0.75 -21.50
CA THR A 56 -11.82 1.87 -21.96
C THR A 56 -10.35 1.49 -22.14
N PHE A 57 -9.81 0.64 -21.25
CA PHE A 57 -8.39 0.28 -21.24
C PHE A 57 -8.05 -1.02 -21.96
N GLY A 58 -9.01 -1.63 -22.65
CA GLY A 58 -8.79 -2.79 -23.52
C GLY A 58 -8.81 -4.13 -22.79
N PHE A 59 -9.63 -4.28 -21.75
CA PHE A 59 -9.85 -5.52 -21.00
C PHE A 59 -11.28 -6.05 -21.21
N PRO A 60 -11.65 -6.52 -22.42
CA PRO A 60 -13.02 -6.90 -22.75
C PRO A 60 -13.54 -8.07 -21.92
N GLU A 61 -12.70 -9.04 -21.57
CA GLU A 61 -13.08 -10.17 -20.72
C GLU A 61 -13.46 -9.73 -19.30
N MET A 62 -12.75 -8.72 -18.77
CA MET A 62 -12.98 -8.16 -17.44
C MET A 62 -14.22 -7.27 -17.44
N SER A 63 -14.41 -6.47 -18.50
CA SER A 63 -15.64 -5.71 -18.69
C SER A 63 -16.87 -6.63 -18.76
N SER A 64 -16.80 -7.70 -19.56
CA SER A 64 -17.86 -8.70 -19.67
C SER A 64 -18.15 -9.42 -18.36
N PHE A 65 -17.11 -9.81 -17.59
CA PHE A 65 -17.31 -10.40 -16.27
C PHE A 65 -18.00 -9.43 -15.30
N THR A 66 -17.51 -8.18 -15.26
CA THR A 66 -18.05 -7.15 -14.36
C THR A 66 -19.51 -6.82 -14.70
N HIS A 67 -19.88 -6.86 -15.99
CA HIS A 67 -21.26 -6.68 -16.43
C HIS A 67 -22.24 -7.73 -15.87
N GLU A 68 -21.82 -9.00 -15.73
CA GLU A 68 -22.67 -10.03 -15.11
C GLU A 68 -22.89 -9.76 -13.62
N ALA A 69 -21.85 -9.32 -12.90
CA ALA A 69 -21.96 -8.93 -11.51
C ALA A 69 -22.83 -7.67 -11.34
N GLU A 70 -22.67 -6.66 -12.21
CA GLU A 70 -23.48 -5.45 -12.24
C GLU A 70 -24.95 -5.74 -12.54
N SER A 71 -25.24 -6.68 -13.47
CA SER A 71 -26.60 -7.09 -13.80
C SER A 71 -27.31 -7.74 -12.60
N LEU A 72 -26.61 -8.59 -11.84
CA LEU A 72 -27.16 -9.19 -10.62
C LEU A 72 -27.42 -8.12 -9.56
N LEU A 73 -26.48 -7.17 -9.39
CA LEU A 73 -26.65 -6.02 -8.49
C LEU A 73 -27.81 -5.11 -8.90
N ASP A 74 -28.08 -4.96 -10.20
CA ASP A 74 -29.22 -4.18 -10.69
C ASP A 74 -30.57 -4.82 -10.36
N GLU A 75 -30.69 -6.15 -10.43
CA GLU A 75 -31.91 -6.87 -9.96
C GLU A 75 -32.16 -6.66 -8.48
N VAL A 76 -31.10 -6.67 -7.67
CA VAL A 76 -31.17 -6.38 -6.23
C VAL A 76 -31.56 -4.93 -5.99
N ARG A 77 -30.90 -3.98 -6.66
CA ARG A 77 -31.15 -2.54 -6.54
C ARG A 77 -32.58 -2.15 -6.96
N SER A 78 -33.10 -2.79 -8.01
CA SER A 78 -34.47 -2.55 -8.51
C SER A 78 -35.56 -3.27 -7.71
N GLY A 79 -35.20 -3.98 -6.64
CA GLY A 79 -36.13 -4.72 -5.79
C GLY A 79 -36.74 -5.96 -6.46
N LYS A 80 -36.24 -6.37 -7.63
CA LYS A 80 -36.67 -7.59 -8.33
C LYS A 80 -36.17 -8.85 -7.63
N ARG A 81 -35.11 -8.73 -6.82
CA ARG A 81 -34.47 -9.80 -6.08
C ARG A 81 -34.11 -9.34 -4.67
N ALA A 82 -34.42 -10.16 -3.67
CA ALA A 82 -33.93 -9.93 -2.31
C ALA A 82 -32.44 -10.29 -2.25
N ILE A 83 -31.64 -9.48 -1.54
CA ILE A 83 -30.27 -9.84 -1.23
C ILE A 83 -30.27 -10.84 -0.07
N ASP A 84 -29.66 -12.00 -0.28
CA ASP A 84 -29.50 -13.03 0.73
C ASP A 84 -28.01 -13.41 0.87
N ARG A 85 -27.70 -14.19 1.90
CA ARG A 85 -26.35 -14.66 2.15
C ARG A 85 -25.71 -15.39 0.96
N ALA A 86 -26.49 -16.11 0.15
CA ALA A 86 -25.97 -16.83 -1.01
C ALA A 86 -25.51 -15.86 -2.12
N ILE A 87 -26.28 -14.79 -2.37
CA ILE A 87 -25.91 -13.72 -3.30
C ILE A 87 -24.69 -12.94 -2.80
N ILE A 88 -24.62 -12.65 -1.50
CA ILE A 88 -23.46 -11.97 -0.90
C ILE A 88 -22.19 -12.81 -1.08
N GLU A 89 -22.25 -14.11 -0.76
CA GLU A 89 -21.12 -15.03 -0.93
C GLU A 89 -20.70 -15.17 -2.41
N LEU A 90 -21.66 -15.17 -3.35
CA LEU A 90 -21.40 -15.20 -4.79
C LEU A 90 -20.71 -13.91 -5.28
N LEU A 91 -21.17 -12.74 -4.84
CA LEU A 91 -20.58 -11.45 -5.20
C LEU A 91 -19.17 -11.27 -4.59
N LEU A 92 -18.91 -11.76 -3.38
CA LEU A 92 -17.57 -11.78 -2.79
C LEU A 92 -16.59 -12.63 -3.61
N ARG A 93 -17.02 -13.82 -4.06
CA ARG A 93 -16.21 -14.64 -5.00
C ARG A 93 -16.00 -13.93 -6.34
N ALA A 94 -16.96 -13.14 -6.81
CA ALA A 94 -16.83 -12.35 -8.04
C ALA A 94 -15.78 -11.24 -7.90
N VAL A 95 -15.73 -10.57 -6.75
CA VAL A 95 -14.68 -9.59 -6.40
C VAL A 95 -13.30 -10.25 -6.43
N ASP A 96 -13.15 -11.45 -5.86
CA ASP A 96 -11.87 -12.20 -5.93
C ASP A 96 -11.42 -12.53 -7.32
N CYS A 97 -12.37 -12.99 -8.14
CA CYS A 97 -12.11 -13.32 -9.52
C CYS A 97 -11.59 -12.07 -10.25
N LEU A 98 -12.24 -10.92 -10.07
CA LEU A 98 -11.79 -9.65 -10.65
C LEU A 98 -10.39 -9.25 -10.18
N ARG A 99 -10.07 -9.37 -8.88
CA ARG A 99 -8.68 -9.15 -8.39
C ARG A 99 -7.68 -10.07 -9.07
N GLY A 100 -8.04 -11.35 -9.21
CA GLY A 100 -7.22 -12.34 -9.91
C GLY A 100 -7.04 -12.01 -11.39
N MET A 101 -8.08 -11.49 -12.06
CA MET A 101 -7.99 -11.02 -13.45
C MET A 101 -7.04 -9.83 -13.57
N PHE A 102 -7.05 -8.87 -12.64
CA PHE A 102 -6.11 -7.75 -12.60
C PHE A 102 -4.66 -8.20 -12.36
N ALA A 103 -4.44 -9.15 -11.46
CA ALA A 103 -3.10 -9.72 -11.23
C ALA A 103 -2.55 -10.42 -12.48
N ARG A 104 -3.41 -11.19 -13.18
CA ARG A 104 -3.07 -11.84 -14.46
C ARG A 104 -2.80 -10.83 -15.58
N ALA A 105 -3.59 -9.76 -15.65
CA ALA A 105 -3.36 -8.65 -16.59
C ALA A 105 -1.96 -8.04 -16.42
N GLN A 106 -1.53 -7.79 -15.18
CA GLN A 106 -0.20 -7.27 -14.88
C GLN A 106 0.92 -8.28 -15.20
N ALA A 107 0.65 -9.58 -15.05
CA ALA A 107 1.58 -10.66 -15.39
C ALA A 107 1.63 -10.99 -16.90
N GLY A 108 0.75 -10.40 -17.72
CA GLY A 108 0.61 -10.73 -19.14
C GLY A 108 0.01 -12.12 -19.40
N GLU A 109 -0.75 -12.65 -18.44
CA GLU A 109 -1.41 -13.95 -18.51
C GLU A 109 -2.85 -13.82 -19.06
N PRO A 110 -3.45 -14.91 -19.59
CA PRO A 110 -4.84 -14.90 -20.02
C PRO A 110 -5.78 -14.51 -18.87
N LEU A 111 -6.59 -13.47 -19.09
CA LEU A 111 -7.53 -12.94 -18.10
C LEU A 111 -8.62 -13.95 -17.75
N ASN A 112 -8.91 -14.89 -18.65
CA ASN A 112 -9.93 -15.89 -18.44
C ASN A 112 -9.34 -17.23 -17.98
N ASP A 113 -9.96 -17.86 -16.99
CA ASP A 113 -9.65 -19.21 -16.51
C ASP A 113 -10.93 -19.98 -16.18
N ALA A 114 -10.80 -21.28 -15.91
CA ALA A 114 -11.93 -22.14 -15.57
C ALA A 114 -12.73 -21.66 -14.35
N VAL A 115 -12.08 -20.93 -13.44
CA VAL A 115 -12.72 -20.32 -12.27
C VAL A 115 -13.59 -19.13 -12.68
N ALA A 116 -13.09 -18.21 -13.51
CA ALA A 116 -13.86 -17.09 -14.04
C ALA A 116 -15.05 -17.54 -14.90
N ASP A 117 -14.88 -18.57 -15.73
CA ASP A 117 -15.97 -19.17 -16.51
C ASP A 117 -17.03 -19.81 -15.60
N GLY A 118 -16.61 -20.56 -14.58
CA GLY A 118 -17.52 -21.16 -13.60
C GLY A 118 -18.35 -20.11 -12.86
N LEU A 119 -17.70 -19.04 -12.39
CA LEU A 119 -18.38 -17.96 -11.69
C LEU A 119 -19.34 -17.17 -12.56
N ARG A 120 -19.00 -16.89 -13.83
CA ARG A 120 -19.94 -16.24 -14.76
C ARG A 120 -21.21 -17.06 -14.92
N ASN A 121 -21.09 -18.38 -15.02
CA ASN A 121 -22.24 -19.26 -15.12
C ASN A 121 -23.08 -19.24 -13.83
N GLU A 122 -22.45 -19.18 -12.66
CA GLU A 122 -23.15 -19.04 -11.37
C GLU A 122 -23.89 -17.69 -11.27
N LEU A 123 -23.26 -16.58 -11.69
CA LEU A 123 -23.88 -15.25 -11.74
C LEU A 123 -25.08 -15.22 -12.71
N ALA A 124 -24.93 -15.80 -13.89
CA ALA A 124 -26.02 -15.92 -14.86
C ALA A 124 -27.18 -16.79 -14.34
N ALA A 125 -26.86 -17.93 -13.73
CA ALA A 125 -27.84 -18.83 -13.13
C ALA A 125 -28.61 -18.16 -11.99
N ALA A 126 -27.92 -17.34 -11.18
CA ALA A 126 -28.56 -16.58 -10.10
C ALA A 126 -29.65 -15.64 -10.65
N MET A 127 -29.43 -15.01 -11.81
CA MET A 127 -30.41 -14.15 -12.50
C MET A 127 -31.55 -14.93 -13.20
N GLY A 128 -31.62 -16.26 -13.05
CA GLY A 128 -32.60 -17.09 -13.77
C GLY A 128 -32.36 -17.15 -15.27
N ARG A 129 -31.20 -16.68 -15.75
CA ARG A 129 -30.75 -16.89 -17.12
C ARG A 129 -30.19 -18.31 -17.18
N GLY A 130 -30.97 -19.23 -17.77
CA GLY A 130 -30.57 -20.63 -17.88
C GLY A 130 -29.18 -20.78 -18.50
N VAL A 131 -28.39 -21.69 -17.94
CA VAL A 131 -27.06 -22.07 -18.43
C VAL A 131 -27.14 -22.27 -19.96
N PRO A 132 -26.33 -21.56 -20.78
CA PRO A 132 -26.13 -22.02 -22.13
C PRO A 132 -25.35 -23.32 -22.02
N ALA A 133 -26.05 -24.43 -22.23
CA ALA A 133 -25.44 -25.75 -22.29
C ALA A 133 -24.27 -25.69 -23.28
N ALA A 134 -23.07 -26.03 -22.80
CA ALA A 134 -21.91 -26.21 -23.64
C ALA A 134 -22.22 -27.28 -24.68
N GLY A 135 -22.38 -26.86 -25.95
CA GLY A 135 -22.52 -27.75 -27.09
C GLY A 135 -23.63 -27.38 -28.07
N ALA A 136 -23.39 -26.33 -28.87
CA ALA A 136 -23.66 -26.26 -30.30
C ALA A 136 -23.56 -24.79 -30.75
N GLN A 137 -22.50 -24.48 -31.51
CA GLN A 137 -22.47 -23.28 -32.35
C GLN A 137 -23.64 -23.36 -33.34
N ALA A 138 -24.78 -22.78 -32.98
CA ALA A 138 -25.78 -22.36 -33.94
C ALA A 138 -25.44 -20.92 -34.33
N ARG A 139 -24.70 -20.78 -35.44
CA ARG A 139 -24.55 -19.52 -36.18
C ARG A 139 -25.94 -18.90 -36.34
N ARG A 140 -26.22 -17.81 -35.62
CA ARG A 140 -27.20 -16.83 -36.08
C ARG A 140 -26.52 -16.00 -37.16
N ALA A 141 -27.27 -15.82 -38.25
CA ALA A 141 -26.83 -15.34 -39.55
C ALA A 141 -26.08 -14.00 -39.48
N ASP A 142 -25.11 -13.87 -40.39
CA ASP A 142 -24.24 -12.71 -40.59
C ASP A 142 -25.00 -11.39 -40.65
N ASP A 143 -24.65 -10.46 -39.74
CA ASP A 143 -24.96 -9.03 -39.85
C ASP A 143 -23.81 -8.28 -40.57
N HIS A 144 -23.17 -8.98 -41.52
CA HIS A 144 -22.12 -8.43 -42.37
C HIS A 144 -22.77 -7.85 -43.63
N ALA A 145 -22.76 -6.52 -43.76
CA ALA A 145 -23.04 -5.88 -45.04
C ALA A 145 -21.71 -5.42 -45.65
N GLU A 146 -21.56 -5.57 -46.97
CA GLU A 146 -20.35 -5.12 -47.68
C GLU A 146 -20.27 -3.60 -47.79
N ARG A 147 -21.39 -2.90 -47.60
CA ARG A 147 -21.46 -1.43 -47.62
C ARG A 147 -22.46 -0.88 -46.61
N TRP A 148 -22.03 0.17 -45.94
CA TRP A 148 -22.79 0.92 -44.97
C TRP A 148 -22.84 2.39 -45.36
N THR A 149 -23.99 3.02 -45.16
CA THR A 149 -24.16 4.47 -45.18
C THR A 149 -24.42 4.93 -43.75
N ILE A 150 -23.52 5.73 -43.21
CA ILE A 150 -23.59 6.27 -41.87
C ILE A 150 -23.82 7.78 -41.98
N ARG A 151 -24.93 8.26 -41.45
CA ARG A 151 -25.21 9.69 -41.32
C ARG A 151 -24.98 10.08 -39.87
N PHE A 152 -24.01 10.97 -39.67
CA PHE A 152 -23.58 11.42 -38.36
C PHE A 152 -23.71 12.94 -38.27
N ARG A 153 -24.51 13.42 -37.31
CA ARG A 153 -24.71 14.85 -37.06
C ARG A 153 -24.49 15.16 -35.59
N PRO A 154 -23.35 15.74 -35.22
CA PRO A 154 -23.15 16.28 -33.87
C PRO A 154 -24.23 17.26 -33.46
N HIS A 155 -24.58 17.27 -32.19
CA HIS A 155 -25.25 18.41 -31.58
C HIS A 155 -24.23 19.52 -31.30
N ALA A 156 -24.69 20.77 -31.22
CA ALA A 156 -23.83 21.96 -31.11
C ALA A 156 -22.81 21.88 -29.95
N GLY A 157 -23.18 21.26 -28.82
CA GLY A 157 -22.35 21.13 -27.63
C GLY A 157 -21.31 19.99 -27.64
N MET A 158 -21.31 19.12 -28.66
CA MET A 158 -20.46 17.92 -28.69
C MET A 158 -18.96 18.23 -28.59
N LEU A 159 -18.50 19.34 -29.18
CA LEU A 159 -17.09 19.76 -29.12
C LEU A 159 -16.67 20.20 -27.71
N ALA A 160 -17.61 20.70 -26.90
CA ALA A 160 -17.33 21.12 -25.52
C ALA A 160 -17.02 19.92 -24.60
N GLY A 161 -17.54 18.72 -24.94
CA GLY A 161 -17.20 17.46 -24.29
C GLY A 161 -15.83 16.89 -24.68
N GLY A 162 -15.08 17.55 -25.58
CA GLY A 162 -13.81 17.05 -26.10
C GLY A 162 -13.96 15.95 -27.16
N ASN A 163 -15.19 15.68 -27.61
CA ASN A 163 -15.50 14.71 -28.65
C ASN A 163 -15.20 15.32 -30.03
N GLU A 164 -14.13 14.85 -30.68
CA GLU A 164 -13.70 15.35 -31.99
C GLU A 164 -14.21 14.44 -33.13
N PRO A 165 -15.08 14.93 -34.03
CA PRO A 165 -15.60 14.17 -35.18
C PRO A 165 -14.53 13.50 -36.05
N LEU A 166 -13.38 14.16 -36.23
CA LEU A 166 -12.27 13.61 -37.02
C LEU A 166 -11.71 12.31 -36.42
N ARG A 167 -11.78 12.12 -35.10
CA ARG A 167 -11.34 10.90 -34.44
C ARG A 167 -12.26 9.73 -34.76
N LEU A 168 -13.58 9.96 -34.69
CA LEU A 168 -14.59 8.96 -35.06
C LEU A 168 -14.45 8.51 -36.53
N LEU A 169 -14.22 9.48 -37.44
CA LEU A 169 -13.97 9.19 -38.85
C LEU A 169 -12.69 8.35 -39.08
N ARG A 170 -11.64 8.58 -38.30
CA ARG A 170 -10.40 7.79 -38.37
C ARG A 170 -10.58 6.37 -37.85
N GLU A 171 -11.33 6.17 -36.78
CA GLU A 171 -11.66 4.84 -36.27
C GLU A 171 -12.50 4.06 -37.31
N LEU A 172 -13.49 4.70 -37.95
CA LEU A 172 -14.24 4.08 -39.05
C LEU A 172 -13.35 3.73 -40.25
N ALA A 173 -12.36 4.56 -40.59
CA ALA A 173 -11.39 4.25 -41.63
C ALA A 173 -10.52 3.01 -41.31
N GLY A 174 -10.39 2.66 -40.03
CA GLY A 174 -9.73 1.44 -39.59
C GLY A 174 -10.56 0.17 -39.87
N LEU A 175 -11.88 0.30 -40.02
CA LEU A 175 -12.79 -0.83 -40.25
C LEU A 175 -12.94 -1.16 -41.75
N GLY A 176 -12.70 -0.22 -42.67
CA GLY A 176 -12.87 -0.42 -44.10
C GLY A 176 -12.57 0.81 -44.96
N GLU A 177 -12.82 0.70 -46.28
CA GLU A 177 -12.63 1.81 -47.21
C GLU A 177 -13.73 2.87 -46.99
N LEU A 178 -13.31 4.11 -46.71
CA LEU A 178 -14.17 5.19 -46.24
C LEU A 178 -14.26 6.33 -47.27
N ASN A 179 -15.47 6.67 -47.70
CA ASN A 179 -15.75 7.93 -48.40
C ASN A 179 -16.56 8.85 -47.51
N VAL A 180 -16.07 10.06 -47.27
CA VAL A 180 -16.70 11.02 -46.34
C VAL A 180 -17.12 12.27 -47.11
N THR A 181 -18.38 12.66 -46.95
CA THR A 181 -18.92 13.92 -47.48
C THR A 181 -19.42 14.77 -46.32
N ALA A 182 -18.94 16.01 -46.23
CA ALA A 182 -19.44 16.97 -45.23
C ALA A 182 -20.82 17.51 -45.65
N ALA A 183 -21.75 17.50 -44.70
CA ALA A 183 -23.09 18.02 -44.82
C ALA A 183 -23.10 19.42 -44.19
N LEU A 184 -23.39 20.43 -45.02
CA LEU A 184 -23.19 21.85 -44.71
C LEU A 184 -24.50 22.57 -44.31
N GLU A 185 -25.58 21.84 -44.08
CA GLU A 185 -26.92 22.44 -43.96
C GLU A 185 -27.14 23.25 -42.68
N GLN A 186 -26.34 23.02 -41.65
CA GLN A 186 -26.40 23.71 -40.36
C GLN A 186 -25.43 24.89 -40.25
N LEU A 187 -24.66 25.18 -41.32
CA LEU A 187 -23.79 26.35 -41.35
C LEU A 187 -24.63 27.64 -41.35
N PRO A 188 -24.38 28.58 -40.43
CA PRO A 188 -25.02 29.87 -40.43
C PRO A 188 -24.81 30.61 -41.77
N ALA A 189 -25.85 31.28 -42.26
CA ALA A 189 -25.81 31.99 -43.54
C ALA A 189 -24.82 33.16 -43.57
N THR A 190 -24.37 33.64 -42.40
CA THR A 190 -23.39 34.72 -42.27
C THR A 190 -22.26 34.32 -41.34
N LEU A 191 -21.04 34.74 -41.67
CA LEU A 191 -19.84 34.46 -40.87
C LEU A 191 -19.94 35.03 -39.45
N ALA A 192 -20.68 36.13 -39.26
CA ALA A 192 -20.86 36.76 -37.96
C ALA A 192 -21.74 35.96 -36.99
N ALA A 193 -22.55 35.02 -37.51
CA ALA A 193 -23.40 34.14 -36.71
C ALA A 193 -22.77 32.76 -36.47
N LEU A 194 -21.53 32.55 -36.93
CA LEU A 194 -20.78 31.33 -36.70
C LEU A 194 -20.14 31.36 -35.31
N GLU A 195 -20.52 30.42 -34.45
CA GLU A 195 -19.93 30.27 -33.12
C GLU A 195 -18.75 29.28 -33.21
N PRO A 196 -17.49 29.70 -32.99
CA PRO A 196 -16.32 28.83 -33.19
C PRO A 196 -16.26 27.62 -32.24
N THR A 197 -17.06 27.64 -31.18
CA THR A 197 -17.09 26.60 -30.14
C THR A 197 -18.14 25.51 -30.40
N GLU A 198 -19.01 25.69 -31.40
CA GLU A 198 -20.06 24.74 -31.76
C GLU A 198 -19.75 23.94 -33.03
N CYS A 199 -20.27 22.72 -33.13
CA CYS A 199 -20.20 21.95 -34.36
C CYS A 199 -21.41 22.23 -35.27
N HIS A 200 -21.17 22.89 -36.41
CA HIS A 200 -22.19 23.17 -37.42
C HIS A 200 -22.10 22.25 -38.66
N LEU A 201 -21.23 21.23 -38.62
CA LEU A 201 -20.99 20.32 -39.73
C LEU A 201 -21.56 18.94 -39.39
N GLY A 202 -22.28 18.34 -40.34
CA GLY A 202 -22.60 16.92 -40.32
C GLY A 202 -21.75 16.15 -41.32
N TRP A 203 -21.85 14.82 -41.31
CA TRP A 203 -21.20 13.97 -42.30
C TRP A 203 -22.12 12.86 -42.79
N THR A 204 -22.00 12.56 -44.08
CA THR A 204 -22.47 11.31 -44.67
C THR A 204 -21.25 10.49 -45.05
N ILE A 205 -21.17 9.29 -44.52
CA ILE A 205 -20.00 8.42 -44.60
C ILE A 205 -20.44 7.13 -45.29
N GLU A 206 -19.76 6.76 -46.36
CA GLU A 206 -19.91 5.46 -46.99
C GLU A 206 -18.73 4.58 -46.58
N LEU A 207 -19.01 3.49 -45.88
CA LEU A 207 -18.00 2.52 -45.43
C LEU A 207 -18.17 1.22 -46.22
N LYS A 208 -17.11 0.80 -46.92
CA LYS A 208 -17.08 -0.46 -47.68
C LYS A 208 -16.13 -1.46 -47.02
N GLY A 209 -16.62 -2.67 -46.80
CA GLY A 209 -15.87 -3.76 -46.17
C GLY A 209 -16.82 -4.72 -45.45
N PRO A 210 -16.39 -5.95 -45.13
CA PRO A 210 -17.20 -6.94 -44.42
C PRO A 210 -17.32 -6.60 -42.92
N VAL A 211 -17.85 -5.42 -42.61
CA VAL A 211 -17.93 -4.87 -41.24
C VAL A 211 -19.31 -5.19 -40.65
N LYS A 212 -19.35 -5.57 -39.36
CA LYS A 212 -20.62 -5.78 -38.65
C LYS A 212 -21.19 -4.45 -38.18
N ARG A 213 -22.51 -4.36 -38.11
CA ARG A 213 -23.18 -3.16 -37.56
C ARG A 213 -22.71 -2.81 -36.15
N ALA A 214 -22.52 -3.81 -35.30
CA ALA A 214 -22.06 -3.64 -33.93
C ALA A 214 -20.68 -2.99 -33.83
N ASP A 215 -19.77 -3.34 -34.76
CA ASP A 215 -18.42 -2.75 -34.80
C ASP A 215 -18.47 -1.27 -35.19
N ILE A 216 -19.45 -0.89 -36.03
CA ILE A 216 -19.70 0.51 -36.41
C ILE A 216 -20.35 1.26 -35.25
N ALA A 217 -21.37 0.68 -34.60
CA ALA A 217 -22.07 1.29 -33.47
C ALA A 217 -21.11 1.57 -32.31
N ALA A 218 -20.22 0.62 -32.00
CA ALA A 218 -19.21 0.76 -30.97
C ALA A 218 -18.31 2.00 -31.14
N VAL A 219 -18.08 2.46 -32.38
CA VAL A 219 -17.30 3.70 -32.62
C VAL A 219 -18.03 4.95 -32.10
N PHE A 220 -19.35 4.89 -31.96
CA PHE A 220 -20.20 6.01 -31.55
C PHE A 220 -20.85 5.86 -30.16
N ASP A 221 -20.64 4.74 -29.44
CA ASP A 221 -21.29 4.46 -28.14
C ASP A 221 -21.11 5.58 -27.11
N TRP A 222 -19.96 6.26 -27.12
CA TRP A 222 -19.63 7.36 -26.19
C TRP A 222 -20.23 8.71 -26.59
N VAL A 223 -20.89 8.81 -27.75
CA VAL A 223 -21.48 10.05 -28.27
C VAL A 223 -22.94 9.88 -28.71
N GLU A 224 -23.58 8.75 -28.38
CA GLU A 224 -24.95 8.44 -28.79
C GLU A 224 -25.96 9.48 -28.29
N ASP A 225 -25.74 10.04 -27.09
CA ASP A 225 -26.58 11.09 -26.51
C ASP A 225 -26.26 12.52 -27.02
N GLU A 226 -25.16 12.70 -27.77
CA GLU A 226 -24.66 14.00 -28.24
C GLU A 226 -24.68 14.16 -29.77
N CYS A 227 -25.29 13.20 -30.48
CA CYS A 227 -25.41 13.26 -31.94
C CYS A 227 -26.66 12.56 -32.47
N ASP A 228 -27.10 12.95 -33.66
CA ASP A 228 -28.06 12.17 -34.43
C ASP A 228 -27.28 11.20 -35.33
N LEU A 229 -27.42 9.90 -35.05
CA LEU A 229 -26.74 8.82 -35.77
C LEU A 229 -27.74 7.91 -36.50
N ALA A 230 -27.53 7.71 -37.80
CA ALA A 230 -28.24 6.71 -38.58
C ALA A 230 -27.24 5.81 -39.32
N ILE A 231 -27.32 4.49 -39.07
CA ILE A 231 -26.48 3.47 -39.71
C ILE A 231 -27.38 2.58 -40.57
N GLU A 232 -27.23 2.67 -41.89
CA GLU A 232 -28.04 1.95 -42.87
C GLU A 232 -27.14 1.01 -43.70
N ALA A 233 -27.48 -0.27 -43.75
CA ALA A 233 -26.84 -1.20 -44.67
C ALA A 233 -27.36 -0.92 -46.10
N GLN A 234 -26.47 -0.69 -47.06
CA GLN A 234 -26.88 -0.64 -48.46
C GLN A 234 -27.05 -2.07 -48.98
N GLN A 235 -28.28 -2.58 -48.93
CA GLN A 235 -28.66 -3.71 -49.78
C GLN A 235 -28.81 -3.21 -51.21
N LEU A 236 -28.17 -3.88 -52.17
CA LEU A 236 -28.44 -3.71 -53.59
C LEU A 236 -29.95 -3.93 -53.81
N SER A 237 -30.69 -2.83 -54.00
CA SER A 237 -32.14 -2.91 -54.14
C SER A 237 -32.49 -3.66 -55.42
N ALA A 238 -33.12 -4.83 -55.26
CA ALA A 238 -34.18 -5.23 -56.16
C ALA A 238 -35.42 -4.37 -55.84
N ILE A 239 -36.00 -3.81 -56.89
CA ILE A 239 -37.16 -2.91 -57.05
C ILE A 239 -38.26 -3.03 -55.96
N PRO A 240 -38.88 -1.92 -55.49
CA PRO A 240 -39.72 -1.88 -54.28
C PRO A 240 -41.23 -2.05 -54.53
N ALA A 241 -41.96 -2.37 -53.46
CA ALA A 241 -43.42 -2.17 -53.30
C ALA A 241 -43.74 -1.83 -51.82
N PRO A 242 -44.80 -1.05 -51.52
CA PRO A 242 -44.64 0.14 -50.69
C PRO A 242 -45.60 0.32 -49.48
N VAL A 243 -45.28 1.35 -48.67
CA VAL A 243 -46.12 2.21 -47.78
C VAL A 243 -46.57 1.71 -46.39
N ALA A 244 -46.20 2.45 -45.33
CA ALA A 244 -47.08 3.21 -44.41
C ALA A 244 -46.31 3.60 -43.11
N VAL A 245 -45.92 4.86 -42.84
CA VAL A 245 -46.64 6.09 -42.42
C VAL A 245 -46.56 6.36 -40.90
N ALA A 246 -45.90 7.49 -40.56
CA ALA A 246 -46.15 8.46 -39.45
C ALA A 246 -45.99 7.99 -37.98
N ALA A 247 -45.67 8.81 -36.97
CA ALA A 247 -45.33 10.24 -36.77
C ALA A 247 -44.79 10.37 -35.31
N ALA A 248 -43.82 11.25 -35.03
CA ALA A 248 -43.91 12.50 -34.23
C ALA A 248 -44.43 12.34 -32.76
N ALA A 249 -43.97 13.01 -31.70
CA ALA A 249 -43.17 14.22 -31.52
C ALA A 249 -42.79 14.43 -30.03
N ALA A 250 -41.83 15.32 -29.81
CA ALA A 250 -41.79 16.41 -28.81
C ALA A 250 -41.38 16.14 -27.32
N ALA A 251 -40.34 16.91 -26.94
CA ALA A 251 -39.81 17.23 -25.60
C ALA A 251 -40.66 18.33 -24.91
N PRO A 252 -40.12 19.25 -24.06
CA PRO A 252 -39.13 19.22 -22.95
C PRO A 252 -39.68 19.96 -21.69
N VAL A 253 -38.96 20.05 -20.55
CA VAL A 253 -38.78 21.33 -19.80
C VAL A 253 -37.55 21.30 -18.88
N ALA A 254 -36.78 22.40 -18.93
CA ALA A 254 -35.68 22.86 -18.06
C ALA A 254 -36.19 23.40 -16.69
N ASP A 255 -35.48 23.99 -15.72
CA ASP A 255 -34.22 24.76 -15.58
C ASP A 255 -34.01 24.94 -14.04
N ALA A 256 -32.82 24.91 -13.41
CA ALA A 256 -31.93 26.04 -13.04
C ALA A 256 -31.49 25.78 -11.57
N GLY A 257 -30.29 26.08 -11.05
CA GLY A 257 -29.12 26.78 -11.56
C GLY A 257 -28.12 27.09 -10.43
N ALA A 258 -27.02 27.74 -10.83
CA ALA A 258 -25.91 28.37 -10.07
C ALA A 258 -24.72 27.45 -9.66
N ALA A 259 -23.63 27.38 -10.45
CA ALA A 259 -22.51 28.36 -10.62
C ALA A 259 -21.44 28.19 -9.52
N ARG A 260 -20.11 28.25 -9.71
CA ARG A 260 -19.09 28.50 -10.76
C ARG A 260 -17.76 28.16 -10.02
N ALA A 261 -16.67 27.61 -10.53
CA ALA A 261 -15.70 28.09 -11.53
C ALA A 261 -14.45 27.16 -11.39
N GLN A 262 -13.89 26.64 -12.48
CA GLN A 262 -12.56 27.00 -13.05
C GLN A 262 -11.35 26.87 -12.10
N ARG A 263 -10.20 26.31 -12.46
CA ARG A 263 -9.60 25.87 -13.73
C ARG A 263 -8.22 25.24 -13.40
N ASP A 264 -7.74 24.39 -14.30
CA ASP A 264 -6.35 24.17 -14.76
C ASP A 264 -5.23 23.99 -13.69
N SER A 265 -4.36 22.98 -13.76
CA SER A 265 -3.51 22.66 -14.91
C SER A 265 -2.66 21.40 -14.66
N SER A 266 -2.26 20.81 -15.78
CA SER A 266 -1.29 19.75 -16.01
C SER A 266 0.10 19.94 -15.36
N ALA A 267 0.63 18.87 -14.74
CA ALA A 267 1.93 18.25 -15.02
C ALA A 267 2.14 17.03 -14.08
N GLU A 268 2.73 15.96 -14.62
CA GLU A 268 2.96 14.66 -13.97
C GLU A 268 3.29 14.73 -12.46
N SER A 269 2.39 14.22 -11.62
CA SER A 269 2.70 13.95 -10.21
C SER A 269 1.76 12.89 -9.67
N SER A 270 2.31 11.88 -9.00
CA SER A 270 1.53 10.99 -8.14
C SER A 270 0.88 11.85 -7.05
N SER A 271 -0.41 12.13 -7.16
CA SER A 271 -1.10 13.04 -6.25
C SER A 271 -1.36 12.33 -4.92
N VAL A 272 -0.64 12.76 -3.89
CA VAL A 272 -0.94 12.42 -2.50
C VAL A 272 -2.02 13.39 -2.03
N ARG A 273 -3.13 12.89 -1.48
CA ARG A 273 -4.22 13.72 -0.95
C ARG A 273 -3.81 14.26 0.41
N VAL A 274 -3.50 15.55 0.48
CA VAL A 274 -2.98 16.22 1.68
C VAL A 274 -4.11 17.02 2.33
N SER A 275 -4.25 16.97 3.65
CA SER A 275 -5.20 17.81 4.37
C SER A 275 -4.80 19.29 4.31
N ILE A 276 -5.77 20.19 4.17
CA ILE A 276 -5.57 21.65 4.08
C ILE A 276 -4.78 22.17 5.29
N ASP A 277 -5.06 21.66 6.49
CA ASP A 277 -4.39 22.07 7.74
C ASP A 277 -2.86 21.87 7.71
N LYS A 278 -2.37 20.82 7.01
CA LYS A 278 -0.93 20.53 6.90
C LYS A 278 -0.23 21.48 5.93
N ILE A 279 -0.96 21.97 4.92
CA ILE A 279 -0.48 22.96 3.96
C ILE A 279 -0.41 24.34 4.64
N ASP A 280 -1.43 24.71 5.41
CA ASP A 280 -1.45 25.96 6.15
C ASP A 280 -0.33 26.01 7.21
N GLY A 281 -0.04 24.88 7.86
CA GLY A 281 1.12 24.73 8.74
C GLY A 281 2.44 25.05 8.04
N LEU A 282 2.69 24.47 6.87
CA LEU A 282 3.88 24.78 6.07
C LEU A 282 4.01 26.26 5.71
N ILE A 283 2.89 26.92 5.36
CA ILE A 283 2.90 28.34 4.99
C ILE A 283 3.32 29.21 6.18
N ASN A 284 2.81 28.92 7.38
CA ASN A 284 3.22 29.62 8.60
C ASN A 284 4.72 29.42 8.88
N LEU A 285 5.22 28.20 8.71
CA LEU A 285 6.62 27.85 8.90
C LEU A 285 7.56 28.55 7.93
N VAL A 286 7.17 28.68 6.66
CA VAL A 286 7.92 29.49 5.69
C VAL A 286 7.97 30.95 6.13
N GLY A 287 6.86 31.50 6.64
CA GLY A 287 6.82 32.86 7.20
C GLY A 287 7.77 33.05 8.38
N GLU A 288 7.77 32.11 9.32
CA GLU A 288 8.64 32.12 10.50
C GLU A 288 10.12 31.93 10.14
N LEU A 289 10.43 31.13 9.12
CA LEU A 289 11.79 30.94 8.61
C LEU A 289 12.33 32.20 7.92
N VAL A 290 11.50 32.93 7.17
CA VAL A 290 11.83 34.24 6.57
C VAL A 290 12.09 35.31 7.64
N ILE A 291 11.30 35.34 8.71
CA ILE A 291 11.52 36.24 9.85
C ILE A 291 12.87 35.93 10.52
N THR A 292 13.19 34.65 10.68
CA THR A 292 14.45 34.21 11.30
C THR A 292 15.66 34.52 10.42
N GLN A 293 15.55 34.30 9.10
CA GLN A 293 16.58 34.71 8.14
C GLN A 293 16.82 36.23 8.19
N SER A 294 15.75 37.02 8.30
CA SER A 294 15.84 38.48 8.44
C SER A 294 16.55 38.88 9.73
N MET A 295 16.29 38.16 10.84
CA MET A 295 17.01 38.34 12.10
C MET A 295 18.50 38.02 11.93
N LEU A 296 18.85 36.94 11.23
CA LEU A 296 20.24 36.54 10.99
C LEU A 296 21.01 37.51 10.07
N ASP A 297 20.34 38.15 9.12
CA ASP A 297 20.98 39.08 8.18
C ASP A 297 21.40 40.41 8.85
N THR A 298 20.80 40.75 10.00
CA THR A 298 21.22 41.92 10.81
C THR A 298 22.62 41.78 11.43
N PHE A 299 23.23 40.58 11.38
CA PHE A 299 24.59 40.33 11.89
C PHE A 299 25.72 40.58 10.89
N ARG A 300 25.45 41.00 9.65
CA ARG A 300 26.49 41.23 8.60
C ARG A 300 27.45 42.41 8.85
N GLY A 301 27.46 43.04 10.03
CA GLY A 301 28.37 44.15 10.33
C GLY A 301 28.84 44.17 11.78
N ASP A 302 30.17 44.06 11.96
CA ASP A 302 31.01 44.17 13.17
C ASP A 302 30.60 43.40 14.46
N TYR A 303 31.60 42.69 15.01
CA TYR A 303 31.50 41.75 16.12
C TYR A 303 31.40 42.46 17.48
N ASP A 304 30.18 42.67 17.99
CA ASP A 304 29.89 43.09 19.36
C ASP A 304 29.37 41.89 20.20
N PRO A 305 29.91 41.61 21.40
CA PRO A 305 29.39 40.61 22.33
C PRO A 305 27.88 40.68 22.61
N SER A 306 27.26 41.87 22.54
CA SER A 306 25.81 42.05 22.71
C SER A 306 24.98 41.38 21.60
N ARG A 307 25.58 41.21 20.42
CA ARG A 307 24.97 40.57 19.24
C ARG A 307 25.06 39.05 19.29
N LEU A 308 25.99 38.48 20.07
CA LEU A 308 26.13 37.03 20.21
C LEU A 308 24.87 36.39 20.81
N ALA A 309 24.27 37.02 21.84
CA ALA A 309 23.04 36.54 22.46
C ALA A 309 21.83 36.58 21.51
N VAL A 310 21.77 37.60 20.64
CA VAL A 310 20.70 37.71 19.63
C VAL A 310 20.90 36.66 18.53
N LEU A 311 22.15 36.35 18.17
CA LEU A 311 22.47 35.28 17.22
C LEU A 311 22.12 33.90 17.77
N GLU A 312 22.47 33.62 19.03
CA GLU A 312 22.07 32.38 19.71
C GLU A 312 20.55 32.23 19.76
N HIS A 313 19.82 33.31 20.03
CA HIS A 313 18.36 33.31 20.00
C HIS A 313 17.81 33.02 18.58
N GLY A 314 18.37 33.67 17.55
CA GLY A 314 18.00 33.47 16.16
C GLY A 314 18.30 32.05 15.66
N LEU A 315 19.45 31.47 16.03
CA LEU A 315 19.80 30.08 15.72
C LEU A 315 18.87 29.09 16.44
N ALA A 316 18.50 29.37 17.70
CA ALA A 316 17.53 28.55 18.42
C ALA A 316 16.12 28.62 17.81
N GLN A 317 15.70 29.80 17.31
CA GLN A 317 14.46 29.95 16.54
C GLN A 317 14.53 29.17 15.21
N LEU A 318 15.63 29.28 14.48
CA LEU A 318 15.82 28.57 13.22
C LEU A 318 15.72 27.05 13.42
N ALA A 319 16.35 26.53 14.48
CA ALA A 319 16.28 25.12 14.83
C ALA A 319 14.85 24.66 15.15
N ARG A 320 14.05 25.49 15.85
CA ARG A 320 12.63 25.20 16.13
C ARG A 320 11.79 25.18 14.86
N HIS A 321 11.84 26.23 14.03
CA HIS A 321 11.06 26.28 12.79
C HIS A 321 11.49 25.17 11.81
N THR A 322 12.77 24.81 11.79
CA THR A 322 13.24 23.69 10.95
C THR A 322 12.64 22.35 11.42
N ARG A 323 12.51 22.13 12.73
CA ARG A 323 11.88 20.93 13.29
C ARG A 323 10.38 20.90 13.00
N GLU A 324 9.69 22.01 13.18
CA GLU A 324 8.25 22.12 12.88
C GLU A 324 7.97 21.97 11.37
N LEU A 325 8.87 22.45 10.50
CA LEU A 325 8.80 22.24 9.05
C LEU A 325 8.96 20.77 8.72
N GLN A 326 9.94 20.10 9.34
CA GLN A 326 10.12 18.67 9.20
C GLN A 326 8.85 17.90 9.62
N GLU A 327 8.24 18.22 10.75
CA GLU A 327 7.00 17.59 11.22
C GLU A 327 5.83 17.83 10.26
N SER A 328 5.67 19.06 9.75
CA SER A 328 4.62 19.41 8.79
C SER A 328 4.79 18.70 7.45
N VAL A 329 6.02 18.64 6.92
CA VAL A 329 6.34 17.86 5.70
C VAL A 329 6.09 16.37 5.92
N MET A 330 6.44 15.83 7.09
CA MET A 330 6.13 14.44 7.42
C MET A 330 4.62 14.19 7.38
N GLY A 331 3.82 15.10 7.93
CA GLY A 331 2.36 15.03 7.89
C GLY A 331 1.79 14.83 6.49
N ILE A 332 2.39 15.44 5.46
CA ILE A 332 1.92 15.36 4.06
C ILE A 332 2.00 13.93 3.52
N ARG A 333 2.96 13.14 3.99
CA ARG A 333 3.19 11.75 3.57
C ARG A 333 2.39 10.72 4.39
N MET A 334 1.72 11.17 5.46
CA MET A 334 0.98 10.28 6.34
C MET A 334 -0.33 9.82 5.70
N LEU A 335 -0.62 8.53 5.85
CA LEU A 335 -1.84 7.87 5.41
C LEU A 335 -2.49 7.15 6.60
N PRO A 336 -3.83 7.09 6.68
CA PRO A 336 -4.51 6.40 7.77
C PRO A 336 -4.26 4.88 7.73
N ILE A 337 -4.09 4.27 8.90
CA ILE A 337 -3.90 2.82 9.05
C ILE A 337 -5.11 2.00 8.59
N ALA A 338 -6.29 2.64 8.48
CA ALA A 338 -7.53 2.04 7.97
C ALA A 338 -7.31 1.22 6.68
N SER A 339 -6.46 1.69 5.76
CA SER A 339 -6.11 1.01 4.50
C SER A 339 -5.48 -0.38 4.69
N VAL A 340 -4.82 -0.63 5.83
CA VAL A 340 -4.31 -1.95 6.23
C VAL A 340 -5.37 -2.70 7.03
N PHE A 341 -6.09 -2.01 7.93
CA PHE A 341 -7.10 -2.64 8.79
C PHE A 341 -8.28 -3.22 8.02
N ASN A 342 -8.72 -2.57 6.92
CA ASN A 342 -9.85 -2.99 6.10
C ASN A 342 -9.70 -4.38 5.47
N ARG A 343 -8.48 -4.93 5.40
CA ARG A 343 -8.19 -6.27 4.85
C ARG A 343 -8.40 -7.39 5.87
N PHE A 344 -8.38 -7.07 7.18
CA PHE A 344 -8.46 -8.08 8.23
C PHE A 344 -9.85 -8.67 8.48
N PRO A 345 -10.99 -7.94 8.39
CA PRO A 345 -12.32 -8.52 8.60
C PRO A 345 -12.56 -9.79 7.80
N ARG A 346 -12.21 -9.76 6.51
CA ARG A 346 -12.33 -10.94 5.65
C ARG A 346 -11.35 -12.04 6.03
N MET A 347 -10.08 -11.72 6.19
CA MET A 347 -9.06 -12.70 6.56
C MET A 347 -9.43 -13.43 7.86
N VAL A 348 -9.94 -12.69 8.85
CA VAL A 348 -10.40 -13.23 10.13
C VAL A 348 -11.59 -14.16 9.89
N ARG A 349 -12.57 -13.76 9.08
CA ARG A 349 -13.74 -14.60 8.73
C ARG A 349 -13.31 -15.91 8.06
N ASP A 350 -12.44 -15.85 7.06
CA ASP A 350 -12.00 -17.02 6.28
C ASP A 350 -11.20 -18.01 7.13
N ILE A 351 -10.26 -17.52 7.95
CA ILE A 351 -9.45 -18.37 8.85
C ILE A 351 -10.34 -18.95 9.96
N SER A 352 -11.25 -18.16 10.52
CA SER A 352 -12.15 -18.61 11.59
C SER A 352 -13.07 -19.73 11.10
N GLN A 353 -13.64 -19.61 9.89
CA GLN A 353 -14.44 -20.66 9.28
C GLN A 353 -13.63 -21.94 9.04
N LYS A 354 -12.42 -21.82 8.50
CA LYS A 354 -11.54 -22.97 8.22
C LYS A 354 -11.16 -23.75 9.48
N LEU A 355 -11.02 -23.07 10.61
CA LEU A 355 -10.62 -23.67 11.90
C LEU A 355 -11.81 -23.99 12.81
N GLY A 356 -13.04 -23.66 12.41
CA GLY A 356 -14.24 -23.84 13.24
C GLY A 356 -14.25 -22.99 14.51
N LYS A 357 -13.71 -21.77 14.46
CA LYS A 357 -13.66 -20.83 15.58
C LYS A 357 -14.66 -19.69 15.35
N GLN A 358 -15.23 -19.16 16.43
CA GLN A 358 -16.08 -17.97 16.38
C GLN A 358 -15.28 -16.77 16.89
N VAL A 359 -15.08 -15.76 16.05
CA VAL A 359 -14.20 -14.62 16.35
C VAL A 359 -14.92 -13.31 16.03
N LYS A 360 -14.90 -12.38 16.97
CA LYS A 360 -15.31 -10.98 16.80
C LYS A 360 -14.05 -10.14 16.63
N LEU A 361 -13.96 -9.40 15.52
CA LEU A 361 -12.89 -8.43 15.28
C LEU A 361 -13.32 -7.04 15.77
N GLU A 362 -12.47 -6.38 16.54
CA GLU A 362 -12.65 -4.99 16.98
C GLU A 362 -11.49 -4.14 16.44
N LEU A 363 -11.81 -3.09 15.68
CA LEU A 363 -10.84 -2.15 15.12
C LEU A 363 -10.95 -0.82 15.88
N VAL A 364 -9.83 -0.34 16.42
CA VAL A 364 -9.76 0.91 17.19
C VAL A 364 -8.64 1.78 16.65
N GLY A 365 -8.91 3.07 16.46
CA GLY A 365 -7.89 4.02 16.02
C GLY A 365 -7.52 3.91 14.54
N GLU A 366 -8.47 3.53 13.67
CA GLU A 366 -8.30 3.42 12.22
C GLU A 366 -7.82 4.71 11.55
N GLN A 367 -8.09 5.87 12.17
CA GLN A 367 -7.66 7.19 11.73
C GLN A 367 -6.22 7.53 12.09
N THR A 368 -5.53 6.66 12.84
CA THR A 368 -4.11 6.86 13.18
C THR A 368 -3.29 6.91 11.90
N GLU A 369 -2.60 8.02 11.67
CA GLU A 369 -1.82 8.22 10.45
C GLU A 369 -0.40 7.65 10.59
N LEU A 370 0.10 6.99 9.54
CA LEU A 370 1.44 6.41 9.40
C LEU A 370 2.07 6.83 8.08
N ASP A 371 3.40 6.89 8.01
CA ASP A 371 4.14 7.14 6.77
C ASP A 371 3.82 6.04 5.73
N LYS A 372 3.60 6.43 4.46
CA LYS A 372 3.27 5.49 3.37
C LYS A 372 4.19 4.27 3.30
N THR A 373 5.51 4.45 3.46
CA THR A 373 6.47 3.33 3.38
C THR A 373 6.39 2.42 4.61
N VAL A 374 6.10 2.98 5.78
CA VAL A 374 5.85 2.20 6.99
C VAL A 374 4.54 1.41 6.82
N LEU A 375 3.49 2.05 6.30
CA LEU A 375 2.18 1.45 6.05
C LEU A 375 2.24 0.25 5.08
N GLU A 376 3.01 0.37 3.99
CA GLU A 376 3.21 -0.72 3.02
C GLU A 376 3.93 -1.93 3.64
N LYS A 377 4.89 -1.68 4.53
CA LYS A 377 5.73 -2.72 5.15
C LYS A 377 5.15 -3.32 6.43
N ILE A 378 4.29 -2.60 7.16
CA ILE A 378 3.70 -3.08 8.42
C ILE A 378 2.58 -4.11 8.20
N GLY A 379 2.00 -4.15 7.00
CA GLY A 379 0.95 -5.12 6.64
C GLY A 379 1.36 -6.57 6.88
N ASP A 380 2.54 -6.97 6.39
CA ASP A 380 3.04 -8.35 6.50
C ASP A 380 3.23 -8.83 7.97
N PRO A 381 3.88 -8.06 8.86
CA PRO A 381 3.90 -8.33 10.30
C PRO A 381 2.50 -8.51 10.91
N MET A 382 1.58 -7.60 10.58
CA MET A 382 0.22 -7.61 11.14
C MET A 382 -0.57 -8.84 10.71
N VAL A 383 -0.47 -9.26 9.44
CA VAL A 383 -1.07 -10.50 8.92
C VAL A 383 -0.60 -11.71 9.73
N HIS A 384 0.69 -11.79 10.06
CA HIS A 384 1.20 -12.88 10.88
C HIS A 384 0.67 -12.87 12.32
N LEU A 385 0.63 -11.71 12.95
CA LEU A 385 0.14 -11.58 14.32
C LEU A 385 -1.35 -11.94 14.41
N VAL A 386 -2.17 -11.43 13.49
CA VAL A 386 -3.60 -11.75 13.36
C VAL A 386 -3.81 -13.23 13.14
N ARG A 387 -3.05 -13.85 12.22
CA ARG A 387 -3.12 -15.29 11.97
C ARG A 387 -2.78 -16.09 13.23
N ASN A 388 -1.68 -15.77 13.91
CA ASN A 388 -1.26 -16.48 15.13
C ASN A 388 -2.29 -16.37 16.25
N ALA A 389 -2.90 -15.19 16.41
CA ALA A 389 -3.99 -14.99 17.34
C ALA A 389 -5.17 -15.91 17.05
N ILE A 390 -5.54 -16.10 15.78
CA ILE A 390 -6.66 -17.00 15.43
C ILE A 390 -6.24 -18.48 15.46
N ASP A 391 -5.07 -18.86 14.92
CA ASP A 391 -4.61 -20.24 14.82
C ASP A 391 -4.30 -20.85 16.20
N HIS A 392 -3.53 -20.12 17.01
CA HIS A 392 -2.97 -20.63 18.26
C HIS A 392 -3.50 -19.93 19.51
N GLY A 393 -3.82 -18.63 19.43
CA GLY A 393 -4.34 -17.87 20.58
C GLY A 393 -5.76 -18.27 20.95
N LEU A 394 -6.71 -18.08 20.03
CA LEU A 394 -8.13 -18.29 20.25
C LEU A 394 -8.47 -19.78 20.25
N GLU A 395 -9.25 -20.18 21.26
CA GLU A 395 -9.69 -21.56 21.47
C GLU A 395 -10.97 -21.84 20.68
N THR A 396 -11.30 -23.12 20.44
CA THR A 396 -12.60 -23.49 19.87
C THR A 396 -13.75 -23.20 20.85
N PRO A 397 -15.00 -23.01 20.40
CA PRO A 397 -16.12 -22.70 21.28
C PRO A 397 -16.29 -23.69 22.44
N ASP A 398 -16.07 -24.99 22.19
CA ASP A 398 -16.15 -26.02 23.23
C ASP A 398 -15.07 -25.87 24.31
N ARG A 399 -13.84 -25.54 23.91
CA ARG A 399 -12.73 -25.30 24.86
C ARG A 399 -12.93 -24.00 25.62
N ARG A 400 -13.45 -22.95 24.98
CA ARG A 400 -13.79 -21.68 25.64
C ARG A 400 -14.84 -21.88 26.73
N ARG A 401 -15.90 -22.63 26.43
CA ARG A 401 -16.93 -22.99 27.43
C ARG A 401 -16.36 -23.79 28.60
N ALA A 402 -15.48 -24.76 28.31
CA ALA A 402 -14.80 -25.52 29.36
C ALA A 402 -13.91 -24.65 30.26
N ALA A 403 -13.34 -23.58 29.71
CA ALA A 403 -12.56 -22.58 30.43
C ALA A 403 -13.40 -21.46 31.09
N GLY A 404 -14.74 -21.51 31.00
CA GLY A 404 -15.63 -20.50 31.56
C GLY A 404 -15.70 -19.18 30.77
N LYS A 405 -15.26 -19.18 29.52
CA LYS A 405 -15.31 -18.02 28.61
C LYS A 405 -16.53 -18.10 27.68
N GLY A 406 -16.91 -16.97 27.09
CA GLY A 406 -17.94 -16.91 26.05
C GLY A 406 -17.54 -17.64 24.76
N ASP A 407 -18.54 -18.09 24.01
CA ASP A 407 -18.38 -18.90 22.79
C ASP A 407 -17.60 -18.18 21.67
N THR A 408 -17.76 -16.85 21.60
CA THR A 408 -17.04 -15.98 20.66
C THR A 408 -15.76 -15.43 21.30
N GLY A 409 -14.63 -15.61 20.62
CA GLY A 409 -13.37 -14.96 20.99
C GLY A 409 -13.26 -13.55 20.43
N THR A 410 -12.56 -12.67 21.13
CA THR A 410 -12.34 -11.28 20.70
C THR A 410 -10.91 -11.11 20.24
N LEU A 411 -10.75 -10.61 19.01
CA LEU A 411 -9.49 -10.12 18.47
C LEU A 411 -9.61 -8.61 18.29
N LYS A 412 -8.73 -7.85 18.93
CA LYS A 412 -8.72 -6.39 18.89
C LYS A 412 -7.44 -5.89 18.22
N LEU A 413 -7.60 -5.03 17.22
CA LEU A 413 -6.52 -4.29 16.57
C LEU A 413 -6.66 -2.82 16.95
N GLU A 414 -5.68 -2.28 17.65
CA GLU A 414 -5.67 -0.90 18.11
C GLU A 414 -4.45 -0.17 17.59
N ALA A 415 -4.64 1.03 17.03
CA ALA A 415 -3.55 1.93 16.70
C ALA A 415 -3.73 3.25 17.48
N SER A 416 -2.64 3.77 18.02
CA SER A 416 -2.65 5.05 18.74
C SER A 416 -1.30 5.77 18.62
N HIS A 417 -1.31 7.10 18.77
CA HIS A 417 -0.09 7.89 18.93
C HIS A 417 0.25 8.02 20.42
N ARG A 418 1.43 7.56 20.84
CA ARG A 418 1.92 7.67 22.23
C ARG A 418 3.38 8.14 22.24
N GLY A 419 3.63 9.31 22.83
CA GLY A 419 4.98 9.81 23.09
C GLY A 419 5.87 9.96 21.85
N GLY A 420 5.33 10.49 20.74
CA GLY A 420 6.07 10.65 19.49
C GLY A 420 6.28 9.35 18.70
N ASN A 421 5.67 8.24 19.15
CA ASN A 421 5.66 6.96 18.45
C ASN A 421 4.23 6.55 18.10
N ILE A 422 4.12 5.71 17.08
CA ILE A 422 2.90 5.03 16.69
C ILE A 422 2.92 3.66 17.35
N VAL A 423 1.92 3.40 18.17
CA VAL A 423 1.77 2.13 18.89
C VAL A 423 0.62 1.37 18.27
N VAL A 424 0.92 0.21 17.71
CA VAL A 424 -0.05 -0.73 17.13
C VAL A 424 -0.11 -1.97 18.02
N GLU A 425 -1.27 -2.22 18.61
CA GLU A 425 -1.54 -3.33 19.53
C GLU A 425 -2.43 -4.38 18.85
N VAL A 426 -2.02 -5.64 18.89
CA VAL A 426 -2.81 -6.80 18.49
C VAL A 426 -3.10 -7.61 19.74
N SER A 427 -4.36 -7.63 20.17
CA SER A 427 -4.80 -8.28 21.42
C SER A 427 -5.82 -9.38 21.15
N ASP A 428 -5.64 -10.53 21.79
CA ASP A 428 -6.62 -11.63 21.82
C ASP A 428 -7.01 -11.99 23.25
N ASP A 429 -8.21 -12.54 23.44
CA ASP A 429 -8.71 -13.05 24.73
C ASP A 429 -8.58 -14.59 24.87
N GLY A 430 -7.62 -15.17 24.13
CA GLY A 430 -7.43 -16.60 23.98
C GLY A 430 -6.76 -17.29 25.18
N ALA A 431 -6.16 -18.44 24.92
CA ALA A 431 -5.50 -19.25 25.95
C ALA A 431 -4.22 -18.61 26.50
N GLY A 432 -3.69 -17.58 25.83
CA GLY A 432 -2.38 -17.01 26.15
C GLY A 432 -1.23 -17.96 25.80
N LEU A 433 0.00 -17.51 26.07
CA LEU A 433 1.20 -18.28 25.84
C LEU A 433 1.41 -19.33 26.93
N ASN A 434 1.67 -20.57 26.53
CA ASN A 434 1.99 -21.65 27.46
C ASN A 434 3.47 -21.55 27.88
N ARG A 435 3.68 -20.99 29.07
CA ARG A 435 5.01 -20.79 29.67
C ARG A 435 5.83 -22.08 29.72
N ASP A 436 5.23 -23.16 30.25
CA ASP A 436 5.94 -24.43 30.45
C ASP A 436 6.38 -25.05 29.11
N ALA A 437 5.53 -24.95 28.09
CA ALA A 437 5.85 -25.44 26.75
C ALA A 437 7.00 -24.63 26.10
N ILE A 438 7.01 -23.31 26.29
CA ILE A 438 8.08 -22.43 25.77
C ILE A 438 9.39 -22.75 26.48
N VAL A 439 9.40 -22.82 27.81
CA VAL A 439 10.59 -23.14 28.61
C VAL A 439 11.14 -24.53 28.24
N ALA A 440 10.27 -25.55 28.17
CA ALA A 440 10.70 -26.90 27.79
C ALA A 440 11.33 -26.93 26.39
N LYS A 441 10.75 -26.24 25.42
CA LYS A 441 11.28 -26.14 24.05
C LYS A 441 12.59 -25.35 23.99
N ALA A 442 12.72 -24.30 24.79
CA ALA A 442 13.94 -23.50 24.90
C ALA A 442 15.10 -24.30 25.52
N ILE A 443 14.82 -25.10 26.56
CA ILE A 443 15.80 -26.03 27.15
C ILE A 443 16.21 -27.11 26.14
N GLN A 444 15.25 -27.71 25.43
CA GLN A 444 15.52 -28.73 24.41
C GLN A 444 16.47 -28.22 23.31
N ARG A 445 16.37 -26.94 22.98
CA ARG A 445 17.21 -26.27 21.97
C ARG A 445 18.51 -25.67 22.51
N GLY A 446 18.76 -25.80 23.81
CA GLY A 446 19.94 -25.24 24.46
C GLY A 446 19.97 -23.71 24.53
N LEU A 447 18.80 -23.05 24.41
CA LEU A 447 18.70 -21.59 24.54
C LEU A 447 18.77 -21.13 25.99
N ILE A 448 18.24 -21.92 26.92
CA ILE A 448 18.28 -21.67 28.36
C ILE A 448 18.61 -22.96 29.11
N THR A 449 19.21 -22.84 30.30
CA THR A 449 19.54 -23.99 31.15
C THR A 449 18.40 -24.33 32.12
N SER A 450 17.67 -23.33 32.59
CA SER A 450 16.48 -23.45 33.45
C SER A 450 15.53 -22.28 33.23
N GLY A 451 14.23 -22.49 33.39
CA GLY A 451 13.22 -21.42 33.39
C GLY A 451 12.90 -20.83 34.78
N GLU A 452 13.56 -21.32 35.84
CA GLU A 452 13.39 -20.81 37.20
C GLU A 452 13.89 -19.37 37.32
N GLY A 453 13.06 -18.48 37.90
CA GLY A 453 13.39 -17.07 38.12
C GLY A 453 13.16 -16.12 36.94
N MET A 454 12.81 -16.63 35.74
CA MET A 454 12.48 -15.78 34.59
C MET A 454 11.11 -15.10 34.76
N SER A 455 10.96 -13.84 34.34
CA SER A 455 9.62 -13.23 34.27
C SER A 455 8.83 -13.78 33.08
N ASP A 456 7.50 -13.61 33.08
CA ASP A 456 6.65 -14.05 31.96
C ASP A 456 7.05 -13.35 30.65
N GLU A 457 7.46 -12.08 30.73
CA GLU A 457 7.95 -11.32 29.58
C GLU A 457 9.26 -11.89 29.01
N SER A 458 10.22 -12.24 29.89
CA SER A 458 11.48 -12.84 29.44
C SER A 458 11.26 -14.21 28.79
N VAL A 459 10.27 -14.99 29.25
CA VAL A 459 9.90 -16.25 28.60
C VAL A 459 9.23 -15.99 27.24
N ALA A 460 8.32 -15.02 27.17
CA ALA A 460 7.66 -14.67 25.90
C ALA A 460 8.67 -14.16 24.85
N GLU A 461 9.74 -13.48 25.26
CA GLU A 461 10.77 -12.98 24.36
C GLU A 461 11.54 -14.11 23.62
N LEU A 462 11.61 -15.30 24.20
CA LEU A 462 12.23 -16.47 23.56
C LEU A 462 11.52 -16.88 22.25
N ILE A 463 10.25 -16.49 22.07
CA ILE A 463 9.46 -16.80 20.86
C ILE A 463 10.06 -16.12 19.61
N PHE A 464 10.76 -15.00 19.78
CA PHE A 464 11.39 -14.28 18.67
C PHE A 464 12.73 -14.88 18.25
N GLN A 465 13.22 -15.92 18.92
CA GLN A 465 14.48 -16.56 18.55
C GLN A 465 14.35 -17.26 17.18
N PRO A 466 15.38 -17.21 16.31
CA PRO A 466 15.34 -17.81 14.99
C PRO A 466 14.89 -19.26 15.00
N GLY A 467 13.89 -19.57 14.17
CA GLY A 467 13.32 -20.91 14.05
C GLY A 467 12.56 -21.41 15.29
N PHE A 468 12.33 -20.58 16.31
CA PHE A 468 11.51 -20.92 17.49
C PHE A 468 10.03 -20.96 17.10
N SER A 469 9.56 -22.16 16.77
CA SER A 469 8.14 -22.45 16.55
C SER A 469 7.70 -23.57 17.49
N THR A 470 6.57 -23.35 18.16
CA THR A 470 5.98 -24.33 19.08
C THR A 470 5.29 -25.47 18.33
N ALA A 471 4.94 -25.30 17.04
CA ALA A 471 4.28 -26.33 16.24
C ALA A 471 5.17 -27.55 15.98
N ALA A 472 4.62 -28.75 16.19
CA ALA A 472 5.26 -30.04 15.90
C ALA A 472 5.07 -30.49 14.44
N VAL A 473 4.20 -29.81 13.69
CA VAL A 473 3.85 -30.12 12.30
C VAL A 473 3.83 -28.81 11.52
N THR A 474 4.63 -28.71 10.47
CA THR A 474 4.50 -27.67 9.44
C THR A 474 3.20 -27.93 8.67
N THR A 475 2.18 -27.10 8.87
CA THR A 475 0.97 -27.15 8.06
C THR A 475 1.27 -26.66 6.64
N ASP A 476 0.72 -27.35 5.64
CA ASP A 476 0.93 -27.11 4.19
C ASP A 476 0.52 -25.72 3.68
N LEU A 477 0.00 -24.84 4.55
CA LEU A 477 -0.39 -23.47 4.21
C LEU A 477 0.78 -22.45 4.35
N SER A 478 1.92 -22.87 4.90
CA SER A 478 3.11 -22.02 5.10
C SER A 478 4.17 -22.25 4.04
N GLY A 479 3.86 -21.93 2.78
CA GLY A 479 4.80 -22.01 1.65
C GLY A 479 6.03 -21.08 1.71
N ARG A 480 6.26 -20.36 2.82
CA ARG A 480 7.44 -19.48 3.01
C ARG A 480 8.00 -19.46 4.45
N GLY A 481 7.86 -20.50 5.26
CA GLY A 481 8.66 -20.66 6.49
C GLY A 481 8.82 -19.41 7.38
N VAL A 482 7.74 -18.68 7.68
CA VAL A 482 7.79 -17.39 8.38
C VAL A 482 7.51 -17.59 9.87
N GLY A 483 8.53 -17.40 10.71
CA GLY A 483 8.42 -17.43 12.17
C GLY A 483 8.24 -16.04 12.78
N MET A 484 8.10 -15.98 14.11
CA MET A 484 8.03 -14.71 14.84
C MET A 484 9.33 -13.90 14.77
N ASP A 485 10.45 -14.56 14.47
CA ASP A 485 11.73 -13.94 14.15
C ASP A 485 11.65 -13.01 12.94
N VAL A 486 10.87 -13.36 11.91
CA VAL A 486 10.65 -12.50 10.73
C VAL A 486 9.84 -11.28 11.09
N VAL A 487 8.81 -11.42 11.95
CA VAL A 487 8.04 -10.27 12.43
C VAL A 487 8.94 -9.29 13.20
N ARG A 488 9.79 -9.78 14.11
CA ARG A 488 10.75 -8.92 14.83
C ARG A 488 11.71 -8.23 13.86
N ARG A 489 12.24 -8.93 12.86
CA ARG A 489 13.15 -8.35 11.86
C ARG A 489 12.45 -7.27 11.04
N ASN A 490 11.25 -7.54 10.51
CA ASN A 490 10.50 -6.58 9.70
C ASN A 490 10.16 -5.31 10.50
N VAL A 491 9.80 -5.46 11.78
CA VAL A 491 9.55 -4.30 12.67
C VAL A 491 10.85 -3.54 12.97
N ALA A 492 11.96 -4.24 13.20
CA ALA A 492 13.27 -3.61 13.42
C ALA A 492 13.77 -2.86 12.17
N ASP A 493 13.53 -3.39 10.97
CA ASP A 493 13.86 -2.75 9.69
C ASP A 493 13.06 -1.45 9.46
N LEU A 494 11.92 -1.29 10.16
CA LEU A 494 11.14 -0.05 10.23
C LEU A 494 11.63 0.92 11.31
N GLY A 495 12.72 0.60 12.02
CA GLY A 495 13.21 1.37 13.16
C GLY A 495 12.33 1.22 14.41
N GLY A 496 11.45 0.22 14.44
CA GLY A 496 10.54 -0.04 15.55
C GLY A 496 10.98 -1.17 16.47
N SER A 497 10.14 -1.44 17.46
CA SER A 497 10.28 -2.58 18.37
C SER A 497 8.96 -3.32 18.54
N VAL A 498 9.03 -4.61 18.87
CA VAL A 498 7.86 -5.44 19.17
C VAL A 498 8.03 -6.12 20.52
N VAL A 499 7.02 -6.00 21.37
CA VAL A 499 6.97 -6.57 22.73
C VAL A 499 5.73 -7.44 22.85
N ILE A 500 5.81 -8.51 23.64
CA ILE A 500 4.68 -9.40 23.92
C ILE A 500 4.39 -9.35 25.41
N ARG A 501 3.11 -9.19 25.75
CA ARG A 501 2.58 -9.44 27.09
C ARG A 501 1.51 -10.50 26.98
N SER A 502 1.63 -11.59 27.73
CA SER A 502 0.66 -12.66 27.69
C SER A 502 0.44 -13.22 29.09
N THR A 503 -0.80 -13.59 29.37
CA THR A 503 -1.14 -14.26 30.63
C THR A 503 -1.97 -15.48 30.29
N GLN A 504 -1.53 -16.64 30.78
CA GLN A 504 -2.21 -17.90 30.50
C GLN A 504 -3.68 -17.85 30.96
N GLY A 505 -4.57 -18.25 30.06
CA GLY A 505 -6.02 -18.20 30.23
C GLY A 505 -6.66 -16.83 29.99
N LYS A 506 -5.90 -15.73 29.87
CA LYS A 506 -6.44 -14.38 29.62
C LYS A 506 -6.17 -13.84 28.21
N GLY A 507 -5.24 -14.45 27.49
CA GLY A 507 -4.89 -14.08 26.11
C GLY A 507 -3.52 -13.42 26.01
N SER A 508 -3.25 -12.81 24.86
CA SER A 508 -1.96 -12.18 24.54
C SER A 508 -2.15 -10.80 23.91
N VAL A 509 -1.18 -9.92 24.14
CA VAL A 509 -1.09 -8.59 23.55
C VAL A 509 0.30 -8.44 22.93
N PHE A 510 0.33 -8.22 21.62
CA PHE A 510 1.53 -7.85 20.88
C PHE A 510 1.52 -6.36 20.67
N THR A 511 2.55 -5.66 21.12
CA THR A 511 2.68 -4.21 21.00
C THR A 511 3.84 -3.91 20.05
N ILE A 512 3.52 -3.36 18.88
CA ILE A 512 4.49 -2.81 17.93
C ILE A 512 4.60 -1.31 18.19
N THR A 513 5.82 -0.82 18.38
CA THR A 513 6.11 0.61 18.52
C THR A 513 6.97 1.05 17.34
N LEU A 514 6.47 2.00 16.56
CA LEU A 514 7.12 2.54 15.37
C LEU A 514 7.38 4.04 15.57
N PRO A 515 8.54 4.56 15.14
CA PRO A 515 8.78 6.01 15.17
C PRO A 515 7.87 6.74 14.16
N LEU A 516 7.48 7.98 14.49
CA LEU A 516 6.60 8.81 13.65
C LEU A 516 7.31 9.36 12.39
N THR A 517 8.64 9.28 12.31
CA THR A 517 9.46 9.99 11.31
C THR A 517 10.32 9.04 10.45
N LEU A 518 10.91 9.59 9.36
CA LEU A 518 12.11 9.03 8.73
C LEU A 518 13.07 8.57 9.82
N ALA A 519 13.66 7.38 9.71
CA ALA A 519 14.48 6.77 10.78
C ALA A 519 15.56 7.74 11.28
N ILE A 520 15.29 8.45 12.38
CA ILE A 520 16.26 9.22 13.13
C ILE A 520 16.76 8.30 14.23
N ILE A 521 18.07 8.13 14.31
CA ILE A 521 18.71 7.35 15.35
C ILE A 521 19.50 8.30 16.24
N ASP A 522 19.23 8.27 17.53
CA ASP A 522 20.14 8.87 18.51
C ASP A 522 21.40 8.04 18.56
N GLY A 523 22.54 8.66 18.27
CA GLY A 523 23.80 7.96 18.16
C GLY A 523 24.96 8.73 18.79
N LEU A 524 25.95 7.96 19.22
CA LEU A 524 27.23 8.48 19.70
C LEU A 524 28.24 8.42 18.57
N THR A 525 28.88 9.56 18.30
CA THR A 525 29.85 9.68 17.21
C THR A 525 31.20 9.17 17.67
N ALA A 526 31.64 8.06 17.09
CA ALA A 526 32.94 7.46 17.33
C ALA A 526 33.91 7.84 16.21
N ALA A 527 35.13 8.24 16.60
CA ALA A 527 36.24 8.48 15.68
C ALA A 527 37.05 7.20 15.50
N VAL A 528 37.47 6.92 14.26
CA VAL A 528 38.34 5.80 13.89
C VAL A 528 39.26 6.26 12.76
N GLY A 529 40.49 6.68 13.09
CA GLY A 529 41.36 7.41 12.18
C GLY A 529 40.73 8.74 11.76
N GLU A 530 40.69 8.99 10.46
CA GLU A 530 40.00 10.18 9.90
C GLU A 530 38.48 9.96 9.75
N GLU A 531 38.01 8.72 9.88
CA GLU A 531 36.61 8.34 9.63
C GLU A 531 35.73 8.50 10.86
N ARG A 532 34.43 8.75 10.62
CA ARG A 532 33.42 8.94 11.67
C ARG A 532 32.31 7.92 11.54
N TYR A 533 31.99 7.29 12.66
CA TYR A 533 30.95 6.27 12.77
C TYR A 533 29.91 6.69 13.80
N ILE A 534 28.65 6.34 13.56
CA ILE A 534 27.55 6.53 14.51
C ILE A 534 27.23 5.19 15.15
N VAL A 535 27.44 5.11 16.47
CA VAL A 535 27.05 3.96 17.27
C VAL A 535 25.68 4.24 17.89
N PRO A 536 24.62 3.45 17.61
CA PRO A 536 23.29 3.69 18.15
C PRO A 536 23.29 3.73 19.67
N LEU A 537 22.79 4.81 20.27
CA LEU A 537 22.86 5.01 21.72
C LEU A 537 22.12 3.91 22.49
N VAL A 538 21.02 3.41 21.94
CA VAL A 538 20.21 2.32 22.52
C VAL A 538 21.00 1.02 22.70
N SER A 539 22.06 0.84 21.92
CA SER A 539 22.92 -0.35 21.97
C SER A 539 24.10 -0.19 22.93
N ILE A 540 24.40 1.04 23.37
CA ILE A 540 25.56 1.33 24.21
C ILE A 540 25.18 1.06 25.67
N VAL A 541 25.91 0.15 26.30
CA VAL A 541 25.80 -0.13 27.74
C VAL A 541 26.68 0.84 28.52
N GLU A 542 27.95 0.95 28.15
CA GLU A 542 28.93 1.81 28.81
C GLU A 542 30.17 2.00 27.91
N SER A 543 31.02 2.98 28.22
CA SER A 543 32.34 3.12 27.60
C SER A 543 33.44 3.10 28.67
N VAL A 544 34.54 2.39 28.39
CA VAL A 544 35.64 2.18 29.33
C VAL A 544 36.99 2.29 28.62
N GLN A 545 37.96 2.92 29.27
CA GLN A 545 39.35 2.88 28.83
C GLN A 545 40.05 1.70 29.48
N LEU A 546 40.70 0.86 28.66
CA LEU A 546 41.36 -0.35 29.12
C LEU A 546 42.88 -0.15 29.19
N LYS A 547 43.55 -0.88 30.08
CA LYS A 547 45.01 -1.03 30.02
C LYS A 547 45.37 -2.12 29.02
N ALA A 548 46.53 -2.03 28.38
CA ALA A 548 46.99 -3.03 27.41
C ALA A 548 46.96 -4.46 27.96
N GLU A 549 47.26 -4.65 29.26
CA GLU A 549 47.27 -5.95 29.95
C GLU A 549 45.87 -6.56 30.19
N SER A 550 44.81 -5.74 30.09
CA SER A 550 43.43 -6.16 30.36
C SER A 550 42.82 -6.97 29.23
N VAL A 551 43.48 -7.04 28.07
CA VAL A 551 43.02 -7.76 26.89
C VAL A 551 43.89 -8.97 26.65
N ARG A 552 43.25 -10.12 26.43
CA ARG A 552 43.90 -11.41 26.22
C ARG A 552 43.47 -11.98 24.88
N SER A 553 44.44 -12.40 24.09
CA SER A 553 44.18 -13.16 22.86
C SER A 553 43.88 -14.62 23.20
N VAL A 554 42.95 -15.23 22.47
CA VAL A 554 42.53 -16.63 22.65
C VAL A 554 43.04 -17.49 21.50
N ALA A 555 43.35 -18.76 21.78
CA ALA A 555 43.65 -19.76 20.75
C ALA A 555 42.43 -19.95 19.83
N GLY A 556 42.56 -19.60 18.55
CA GLY A 556 41.47 -19.61 17.57
C GLY A 556 41.19 -18.26 16.90
N GLY A 557 41.90 -17.19 17.28
CA GLY A 557 41.72 -15.87 16.70
C GLY A 557 40.62 -15.08 17.43
N GLY A 558 41.00 -13.92 17.97
CA GLY A 558 40.11 -13.05 18.73
C GLY A 558 40.71 -12.59 20.05
N GLU A 559 40.31 -11.39 20.45
CA GLU A 559 40.71 -10.75 21.68
C GLU A 559 39.51 -10.71 22.63
N LEU A 560 39.75 -10.98 23.91
CA LEU A 560 38.76 -10.87 24.98
C LEU A 560 39.24 -9.89 26.04
N PHE A 561 38.33 -9.15 26.64
CA PHE A 561 38.61 -8.36 27.84
C PHE A 561 37.61 -8.69 28.94
N ARG A 562 38.02 -8.47 30.20
CA ARG A 562 37.16 -8.73 31.34
C ARG A 562 36.34 -7.49 31.70
N PHE A 563 35.01 -7.60 31.69
CA PHE A 563 34.08 -6.55 32.07
C PHE A 563 33.11 -7.06 33.14
N ARG A 564 33.11 -6.44 34.32
CA ARG A 564 32.24 -6.79 35.47
C ARG A 564 32.17 -8.29 35.80
N GLY A 565 33.27 -9.01 35.61
CA GLY A 565 33.37 -10.45 35.93
C GLY A 565 33.20 -11.39 34.73
N GLU A 566 32.68 -10.89 33.60
CA GLU A 566 32.50 -11.65 32.36
C GLU A 566 33.60 -11.34 31.34
N TYR A 567 33.85 -12.27 30.41
CA TYR A 567 34.79 -12.06 29.30
C TYR A 567 34.02 -11.69 28.03
N LEU A 568 34.25 -10.49 27.52
CA LEU A 568 33.60 -9.97 26.33
C LEU A 568 34.58 -9.96 25.16
N PRO A 569 34.14 -10.31 23.93
CA PRO A 569 34.98 -10.22 22.75
C PRO A 569 35.19 -8.78 22.32
N VAL A 570 36.39 -8.50 21.83
CA VAL A 570 36.78 -7.22 21.27
C VAL A 570 36.62 -7.24 19.75
N ILE A 571 36.01 -6.18 19.24
CA ILE A 571 35.87 -5.88 17.82
C ILE A 571 36.56 -4.54 17.58
N ARG A 572 37.69 -4.56 16.88
CA ARG A 572 38.40 -3.36 16.45
C ARG A 572 37.73 -2.80 15.22
N LEU A 573 37.14 -1.61 15.31
CA LEU A 573 36.38 -1.04 14.21
C LEU A 573 37.25 -0.79 12.97
N HIS A 574 38.50 -0.36 13.17
CA HIS A 574 39.44 -0.14 12.07
C HIS A 574 39.77 -1.41 11.28
N ASP A 575 39.87 -2.58 11.93
CA ASP A 575 40.14 -3.85 11.25
C ASP A 575 38.91 -4.35 10.48
N VAL A 576 37.71 -4.02 10.94
CA VAL A 576 36.45 -4.43 10.29
C VAL A 576 36.21 -3.61 9.04
N PHE A 577 36.39 -2.29 9.11
CA PHE A 577 36.09 -1.38 8.00
C PHE A 577 37.32 -0.97 7.18
N GLY A 578 38.51 -1.42 7.55
CA GLY A 578 39.75 -1.13 6.82
C GLY A 578 40.19 0.33 6.93
N CYS A 579 39.98 0.95 8.09
CA CYS A 579 40.36 2.35 8.31
C CYS A 579 41.89 2.49 8.42
N GLU A 580 42.47 3.40 7.64
CA GLU A 580 43.86 3.81 7.76
C GLU A 580 44.04 4.80 8.92
N ASP A 581 45.26 4.90 9.46
CA ASP A 581 45.65 5.85 10.54
C ASP A 581 44.86 5.80 11.86
N ALA A 582 44.04 4.76 12.07
CA ALA A 582 43.34 4.55 13.33
C ALA A 582 44.27 4.13 14.49
N VAL A 583 43.88 4.47 15.71
CA VAL A 583 44.58 4.02 16.93
C VAL A 583 44.54 2.49 16.99
N ARG A 584 45.71 1.87 17.13
CA ARG A 584 45.86 0.41 17.23
C ARG A 584 46.09 -0.08 18.67
N SER A 585 46.65 0.77 19.52
CA SER A 585 46.96 0.40 20.90
C SER A 585 45.74 0.55 21.79
N ILE A 586 45.39 -0.49 22.54
CA ILE A 586 44.14 -0.54 23.33
C ILE A 586 44.10 0.53 24.43
N ASP A 587 45.26 0.86 24.99
CA ASP A 587 45.43 1.86 26.05
C ASP A 587 45.28 3.31 25.56
N GLN A 588 45.37 3.54 24.25
CA GLN A 588 45.27 4.85 23.63
C GLN A 588 43.88 5.14 23.04
N GLY A 589 43.02 4.14 22.95
CA GLY A 589 41.64 4.29 22.46
C GLY A 589 40.61 4.05 23.56
N LEU A 590 39.36 3.88 23.14
CA LEU A 590 38.22 3.64 24.02
C LEU A 590 37.50 2.34 23.63
N MET A 591 37.09 1.59 24.65
CA MET A 591 36.23 0.41 24.48
C MET A 591 34.78 0.80 24.76
N VAL A 592 33.91 0.71 23.76
CA VAL A 592 32.47 0.91 23.89
C VAL A 592 31.80 -0.45 24.03
N VAL A 593 31.25 -0.73 25.21
CA VAL A 593 30.48 -1.96 25.46
C VAL A 593 29.11 -1.79 24.85
N VAL A 594 28.79 -2.63 23.87
CA VAL A 594 27.51 -2.63 23.17
C VAL A 594 26.80 -3.97 23.26
N GLU A 595 25.48 -3.93 23.17
CA GLU A 595 24.62 -5.11 23.15
C GLU A 595 23.82 -5.17 21.84
N GLY A 596 23.81 -6.35 21.21
CA GLY A 596 23.03 -6.63 20.02
C GLY A 596 22.75 -8.13 19.88
N ASP A 597 21.54 -8.50 19.44
CA ASP A 597 21.06 -9.90 19.40
C ASP A 597 21.25 -10.64 20.76
N GLY A 598 21.08 -9.95 21.89
CA GLY A 598 21.23 -10.50 23.24
C GLY A 598 22.67 -10.88 23.63
N SER A 599 23.66 -10.48 22.84
CA SER A 599 25.08 -10.70 23.12
C SER A 599 25.80 -9.37 23.31
N ARG A 600 26.70 -9.31 24.30
CA ARG A 600 27.52 -8.14 24.58
C ARG A 600 28.90 -8.27 23.95
N VAL A 601 29.36 -7.19 23.32
CA VAL A 601 30.70 -7.11 22.70
C VAL A 601 31.33 -5.75 23.01
N GLY A 602 32.66 -5.68 22.98
CA GLY A 602 33.39 -4.43 23.07
C GLY A 602 33.78 -3.93 21.68
N LEU A 603 33.32 -2.75 21.30
CA LEU A 603 33.78 -2.03 20.11
C LEU A 603 34.95 -1.13 20.49
N PHE A 604 36.12 -1.38 19.90
CA PHE A 604 37.30 -0.55 20.10
C PHE A 604 37.35 0.55 19.03
N VAL A 605 37.40 1.81 19.49
CA VAL A 605 37.41 3.04 18.69
C VAL A 605 38.48 3.99 19.22
N ASP A 606 38.87 5.00 18.45
CA ASP A 606 39.93 5.92 18.85
C ASP A 606 39.43 6.89 19.94
N GLY A 607 38.18 7.33 19.81
CA GLY A 607 37.53 8.19 20.79
C GLY A 607 36.06 8.44 20.47
N LEU A 608 35.37 9.11 21.40
CA LEU A 608 33.98 9.55 21.24
C LEU A 608 33.95 11.07 21.15
N ILE A 609 33.30 11.59 20.12
CA ILE A 609 33.22 13.03 19.85
C ILE A 609 32.02 13.62 20.61
N GLY A 610 30.86 12.99 20.50
CA GLY A 610 29.63 13.49 21.11
C GLY A 610 28.37 12.81 20.61
N GLN A 611 27.26 13.09 21.30
CA GLN A 611 25.92 12.60 20.95
C GLN A 611 25.29 13.49 19.89
N GLN A 612 24.65 12.89 18.90
CA GLN A 612 23.86 13.60 17.90
C GLN A 612 22.71 12.74 17.37
N GLN A 613 21.67 13.41 16.88
CA GLN A 613 20.57 12.74 16.18
C GLN A 613 20.96 12.59 14.71
N ALA A 614 21.07 11.36 14.25
CA ALA A 614 21.46 11.03 12.89
C ALA A 614 20.23 10.66 12.06
N VAL A 615 19.98 11.38 10.96
CA VAL A 615 18.98 10.97 9.97
C VAL A 615 19.57 9.81 9.16
N VAL A 616 18.97 8.63 9.26
CA VAL A 616 19.41 7.42 8.56
C VAL A 616 19.03 7.55 7.09
N LYS A 617 20.03 7.50 6.22
CA LYS A 617 19.88 7.31 4.78
C LYS A 617 20.24 5.88 4.44
N SER A 618 19.35 5.20 3.72
CA SER A 618 19.63 3.86 3.22
C SER A 618 20.74 3.90 2.17
N LEU A 619 21.74 3.05 2.36
CA LEU A 619 22.81 2.84 1.38
C LEU A 619 22.37 1.91 0.24
N GLU A 620 21.30 1.13 0.43
CA GLU A 620 20.91 0.01 -0.45
C GLU A 620 20.34 0.45 -1.80
N ALA A 621 19.88 1.71 -1.92
CA ALA A 621 19.41 2.24 -3.19
C ALA A 621 20.53 2.36 -4.24
N ASN A 622 21.78 2.55 -3.79
CA ASN A 622 22.93 2.86 -4.64
C ASN A 622 24.11 1.88 -4.46
N TYR A 623 24.16 1.16 -3.34
CA TYR A 623 25.25 0.29 -2.96
C TYR A 623 24.76 -1.10 -2.56
N ARG A 624 25.61 -2.11 -2.69
CA ARG A 624 25.34 -3.44 -2.13
C ARG A 624 25.36 -3.36 -0.60
N ARG A 625 24.53 -4.16 0.06
CA ARG A 625 24.48 -4.26 1.52
C ARG A 625 25.88 -4.51 2.10
N VAL A 626 26.38 -3.56 2.87
CA VAL A 626 27.68 -3.65 3.57
C VAL A 626 27.44 -4.30 4.92
N GLN A 627 28.09 -5.43 5.20
CA GLN A 627 27.96 -6.07 6.51
C GLN A 627 28.58 -5.20 7.60
N GLY A 628 27.89 -5.06 8.73
CA GLY A 628 28.32 -4.21 9.85
C GLY A 628 27.85 -2.75 9.76
N VAL A 629 27.13 -2.36 8.71
CA VAL A 629 26.59 -1.01 8.52
C VAL A 629 25.07 -1.08 8.31
N SER A 630 24.30 -0.30 9.07
CA SER A 630 22.84 -0.21 8.94
C SER A 630 22.38 0.92 8.02
N GLY A 631 23.23 1.94 7.82
CA GLY A 631 22.96 3.07 6.93
C GLY A 631 24.07 4.12 7.02
N ALA A 632 23.80 5.31 6.50
CA ALA A 632 24.69 6.45 6.61
C ALA A 632 23.94 7.71 7.00
N THR A 633 24.65 8.69 7.55
CA THR A 633 24.13 10.02 7.82
C THR A 633 25.10 11.08 7.31
N ILE A 634 24.62 12.31 7.16
CA ILE A 634 25.46 13.46 6.79
C ILE A 634 25.63 14.31 8.04
N LEU A 635 26.89 14.56 8.40
CA LEU A 635 27.28 15.37 9.54
C LEU A 635 27.14 16.87 9.24
N ALA A 636 27.18 17.70 10.30
CA ALA A 636 27.03 19.15 10.18
C ALA A 636 28.10 19.82 9.30
N ASP A 637 29.29 19.22 9.19
CA ASP A 637 30.38 19.67 8.32
C ASP A 637 30.25 19.16 6.87
N GLY A 638 29.16 18.46 6.55
CA GLY A 638 28.90 17.86 5.24
C GLY A 638 29.60 16.52 5.01
N SER A 639 30.41 16.03 5.95
CA SER A 639 31.03 14.72 5.86
C SER A 639 30.01 13.59 6.06
N VAL A 640 30.30 12.41 5.53
CA VAL A 640 29.43 11.23 5.68
C VAL A 640 29.89 10.41 6.87
N ALA A 641 28.96 10.00 7.73
CA ALA A 641 29.23 9.06 8.80
C ALA A 641 28.40 7.79 8.63
N LEU A 642 29.03 6.62 8.80
CA LEU A 642 28.37 5.33 8.68
C LEU A 642 27.74 4.92 10.01
N ILE A 643 26.52 4.41 9.98
CA ILE A 643 25.80 3.94 11.17
C ILE A 643 26.10 2.46 11.36
N VAL A 644 26.62 2.12 12.54
CA VAL A 644 27.11 0.77 12.83
C VAL A 644 25.93 -0.19 13.11
N ASP A 645 25.87 -1.31 12.38
CA ASP A 645 24.96 -2.43 12.66
C ASP A 645 25.60 -3.38 13.69
N ILE A 646 25.28 -3.17 14.97
CA ILE A 646 25.82 -3.94 16.09
C ILE A 646 25.50 -5.43 15.96
N ALA A 647 24.25 -5.77 15.65
CA ALA A 647 23.84 -7.16 15.47
C ALA A 647 24.58 -7.81 14.28
N GLY A 648 24.79 -7.05 13.20
CA GLY A 648 25.63 -7.43 12.07
C GLY A 648 27.08 -7.75 12.49
N LEU A 649 27.70 -6.88 13.27
CA LEU A 649 29.07 -7.07 13.77
C LEU A 649 29.19 -8.31 14.68
N VAL A 650 28.23 -8.54 15.58
CA VAL A 650 28.20 -9.74 16.43
C VAL A 650 28.16 -11.01 15.58
N ARG A 651 27.32 -11.05 14.54
CA ARG A 651 27.21 -12.20 13.62
C ARG A 651 28.49 -12.46 12.83
N MET A 652 29.21 -11.41 12.41
CA MET A 652 30.49 -11.53 11.71
C MET A 652 31.58 -12.17 12.60
N GLN A 653 31.63 -11.78 13.87
CA GLN A 653 32.50 -12.38 14.88
C GLN A 653 32.20 -13.87 15.10
N GLY A 654 30.91 -14.23 15.21
CA GLY A 654 30.48 -15.62 15.38
C GLY A 654 30.92 -16.53 14.23
N ARG A 655 30.88 -16.04 12.97
CA ARG A 655 31.32 -16.80 11.79
C ARG A 655 32.83 -17.01 11.73
N ARG A 656 33.64 -16.02 12.15
CA ARG A 656 35.11 -16.15 12.23
C ARG A 656 35.58 -17.22 13.23
N LYS A 657 34.78 -17.58 14.24
CA LYS A 657 35.07 -18.67 15.18
C LYS A 657 34.71 -20.06 14.65
N ALA A 658 33.86 -20.14 13.62
CA ALA A 658 33.33 -21.40 13.09
C ALA A 658 34.04 -21.89 11.81
N ALA A 659 34.81 -21.02 11.16
CA ALA A 659 35.72 -21.34 10.06
C ALA A 659 37.14 -21.50 10.63
#